data_AF-A0AA38T5H3-F1
#
_entry.id   AF-A0AA38T5H3-F1
#
_cell.length_a   1.000
_cell.length_b   1.000
_cell.length_c   1.000
_cell.angle_alpha   90.00
_cell.angle_beta   90.00
_cell.angle_gamma   90.00
#
_symmetry.space_group_name_H-M   'P 1'
#
loop_
_entity.id
_entity.type
_entity.pdbx_description
1 polymer ?
#
loop_
_entity_poly.entity_id
_entity_poly.type
_entity_poly.pdbx_seq_one_letter_code
_entity_poly.pdbx_strand_id
1 'polypeptide(L)'
;MGSNFEDFVKSLEQLMSGCNCTTDVMATLGGYGDLAYRLDRQNGFSKPMLWIGIYIAIASRFCILPMGADLLHGLRTRKLWFPCRYFRLNAFSLCVIGVAMKLPVDLNNPMPGHVDKAAKFVSMAFMCTTMANLLPSLSTMDTNELVANIIALGVFTITVVVNICIQIKTGVLKYSNLTQLLSDDVGMYWYEEIHYSWVQIIYVVMLLMQLFIHICSSLAILKSKEMLESQYQAGHESCLKDQELQQQGRLSVEKLKQHVSNYWIMAATGSPQFMTACSATTSASGVICALSIVLLVFTMLILRPNIAKYDSDYKWSVSVILITQLTGIVLGSIAPISRCFASLGFKLSNKWIWSHIKVFKVERYWTEKLYDLKRSSIPFPFRCRNFKIVTRRFQKAVVVACKMIGLVPILFVIGVLYCFHCWKRLKAMLGASGILLGKRPEQLEQNKVLSRYVLQLQDDMELAERTLKAISKSVNRVIKKAERQQSNNLMKLLEKSRGFEGVGKYNNDHVPPLLAEEFLDCWSLPLVTLTTIAISLPNIQNHIVDSLLCSVSEGLVYAALVEESLNAMDDYLSIQKAAELSWRELKAHHKWLGNKLHKLLLKQIQQMRFFNGSGIRLKTWSLSMDIGGRGDDSIYKSISANSMYRITETIMLYHHANIEEVIQEELFEQLSSMISDILAACLTNLPRVIAIKCHTSVIEKREKSVYAAARLLGETTHIINSLEDRELPNLKPKELAFIDKWRAYFKHPFP
;
A
#
# COMPACT_ATOMS: atom_id res chain seq x y z
N MET A 1 48.34 -20.96 6.21
CA MET A 1 48.69 -20.56 7.60
C MET A 1 48.94 -21.74 8.53
N GLY A 2 48.30 -22.92 8.36
CA GLY A 2 48.68 -24.11 9.15
C GLY A 2 50.14 -24.56 9.03
N SER A 3 50.80 -24.25 7.90
CA SER A 3 52.23 -24.52 7.67
C SER A 3 53.15 -23.77 8.64
N ASN A 4 52.85 -22.51 8.97
CA ASN A 4 53.77 -21.66 9.74
C ASN A 4 53.79 -22.01 11.23
N PHE A 5 52.68 -22.52 11.77
CA PHE A 5 52.63 -22.99 13.16
C PHE A 5 53.34 -24.33 13.31
N GLU A 6 53.15 -25.27 12.38
CA GLU A 6 53.91 -26.53 12.37
C GLU A 6 55.42 -26.29 12.23
N ASP A 7 55.84 -25.35 11.38
CA ASP A 7 57.25 -24.98 11.23
C ASP A 7 57.81 -24.26 12.47
N PHE A 8 56.98 -23.43 13.13
CA PHE A 8 57.33 -22.80 14.40
C PHE A 8 57.47 -23.84 15.53
N VAL A 9 56.54 -24.80 15.65
CA VAL A 9 56.60 -25.88 16.64
C VAL A 9 57.81 -26.76 16.40
N LYS A 10 58.11 -27.13 15.15
CA LYS A 10 59.32 -27.89 14.79
C LYS A 10 60.60 -27.13 15.14
N SER A 11 60.63 -25.81 14.88
CA SER A 11 61.77 -24.97 15.24
C SER A 11 61.93 -24.83 16.76
N LEU A 12 60.82 -24.75 17.50
CA LEU A 12 60.81 -24.71 18.96
C LEU A 12 61.28 -26.05 19.56
N GLU A 13 60.84 -27.18 19.01
CA GLU A 13 61.28 -28.53 19.40
C GLU A 13 62.76 -28.76 19.11
N GLN A 14 63.27 -28.26 17.97
CA GLN A 14 64.71 -28.29 17.65
C GLN A 14 65.54 -27.42 18.61
N LEU A 15 65.04 -26.24 19.00
CA LEU A 15 65.67 -25.37 19.99
C LEU A 15 65.67 -25.99 21.40
N MET A 16 64.58 -26.64 21.80
CA MET A 16 64.46 -27.32 23.09
C MET A 16 65.32 -28.59 23.18
N SER A 17 65.57 -29.28 22.06
CA SER A 17 66.41 -30.49 22.02
C SER A 17 67.91 -30.21 21.84
N GLY A 18 68.28 -29.06 21.24
CA GLY A 18 69.68 -28.70 20.94
C GLY A 18 70.41 -27.89 22.02
N CYS A 19 69.70 -27.33 23.00
CA CYS A 19 70.30 -26.46 24.02
C CYS A 19 70.19 -27.05 25.43
N ASN A 20 71.28 -27.01 26.20
CA ASN A 20 71.30 -27.35 27.63
C ASN A 20 70.73 -26.16 28.45
N CYS A 21 69.46 -25.84 28.22
CA CYS A 21 68.77 -24.67 28.81
C CYS A 21 68.37 -24.93 30.26
N THR A 22 68.42 -23.89 31.10
CA THR A 22 67.86 -23.92 32.45
C THR A 22 66.33 -24.10 32.40
N THR A 23 65.76 -24.69 33.45
CA THR A 23 64.31 -24.95 33.58
C THR A 23 63.45 -23.70 33.36
N ASP A 24 63.97 -22.53 33.70
CA ASP A 24 63.29 -21.23 33.54
C ASP A 24 63.17 -20.80 32.07
N VAL A 25 64.20 -21.09 31.26
CA VAL A 25 64.21 -20.81 29.81
C VAL A 25 63.27 -21.77 29.07
N MET A 26 63.23 -23.04 29.49
CA MET A 26 62.25 -24.00 28.95
C MET A 26 60.81 -23.63 29.30
N ALA A 27 60.55 -23.16 30.53
CA ALA A 27 59.22 -22.68 30.92
C ALA A 27 58.78 -21.46 30.10
N THR A 28 59.71 -20.54 29.81
CA THR A 28 59.47 -19.34 28.99
C THR A 28 59.20 -19.70 27.52
N LEU A 29 60.01 -20.60 26.93
CA LEU A 29 59.80 -21.10 25.56
C LEU A 29 58.50 -21.89 25.43
N GLY A 30 58.16 -22.73 26.41
CA GLY A 30 56.86 -23.40 26.50
C GLY A 30 55.70 -22.41 26.58
N GLY A 31 55.86 -21.31 27.32
CA GLY A 31 54.91 -20.20 27.36
C GLY A 31 54.71 -19.52 26.00
N TYR A 32 55.77 -19.32 25.23
CA TYR A 32 55.68 -18.81 23.85
C TYR A 32 55.02 -19.83 22.89
N GLY A 33 55.29 -21.12 23.06
CA GLY A 33 54.62 -22.19 22.33
C GLY A 33 53.11 -22.21 22.57
N ASP A 34 52.68 -22.11 23.83
CA ASP A 34 51.26 -22.04 24.21
C ASP A 34 50.60 -20.73 23.74
N LEU A 35 51.33 -19.61 23.72
CA LEU A 35 50.86 -18.35 23.13
C LEU A 35 50.64 -18.50 21.61
N ALA A 36 51.62 -19.08 20.90
CA ALA A 36 51.54 -19.31 19.46
C ALA A 36 50.41 -20.29 19.09
N TYR A 37 50.22 -21.35 19.88
CA TYR A 37 49.10 -22.28 19.72
C TYR A 37 47.76 -21.60 19.92
N ARG A 38 47.63 -20.76 20.97
CA ARG A 38 46.42 -19.96 21.20
C ARG A 38 46.14 -19.00 20.06
N LEU A 39 47.17 -18.34 19.51
CA LEU A 39 47.05 -17.44 18.36
C LEU A 39 46.66 -18.15 17.07
N ASP A 40 47.25 -19.31 16.75
CA ASP A 40 46.87 -20.10 15.57
C ASP A 40 45.43 -20.62 15.68
N ARG A 41 45.04 -21.08 16.87
CA ARG A 41 43.66 -21.51 17.14
C ARG A 41 42.67 -20.33 17.02
N GLN A 42 43.04 -19.15 17.52
CA GLN A 42 42.25 -17.92 17.38
C GLN A 42 42.09 -17.51 15.90
N ASN A 43 43.16 -17.61 15.10
CA ASN A 43 43.12 -17.41 13.65
C ASN A 43 42.25 -18.45 12.93
N GLY A 44 42.18 -19.68 13.44
CA GLY A 44 41.25 -20.70 12.98
C GLY A 44 39.79 -20.29 13.20
N PHE A 45 39.45 -19.82 14.41
CA PHE A 45 38.10 -19.37 14.79
C PHE A 45 37.66 -18.07 14.10
N SER A 46 38.59 -17.24 13.62
CA SER A 46 38.26 -15.99 12.94
C SER A 46 37.92 -16.14 11.45
N LYS A 47 38.24 -17.29 10.81
CA LYS A 47 37.95 -17.54 9.38
C LYS A 47 36.48 -17.29 8.97
N PRO A 48 35.45 -17.64 9.76
CA PRO A 48 34.05 -17.36 9.40
C PRO A 48 33.68 -15.87 9.42
N MET A 49 34.46 -15.00 10.07
CA MET A 49 34.13 -13.57 10.21
C MET A 49 34.04 -12.86 8.85
N LEU A 50 34.88 -13.23 7.89
CA LEU A 50 34.77 -12.74 6.51
C LEU A 50 33.39 -13.02 5.90
N TRP A 51 32.90 -14.26 6.05
CA TRP A 51 31.59 -14.66 5.52
C TRP A 51 30.44 -13.98 6.26
N ILE A 52 30.58 -13.79 7.59
CA ILE A 52 29.63 -13.00 8.37
C ILE A 52 29.59 -11.56 7.83
N GLY A 53 30.73 -10.96 7.49
CA GLY A 53 30.76 -9.62 6.93
C GLY A 53 30.09 -9.51 5.55
N ILE A 54 30.26 -10.51 4.68
CA ILE A 54 29.52 -10.60 3.41
C ILE A 54 28.01 -10.71 3.70
N TYR A 55 27.62 -11.51 4.69
CA TYR A 55 26.22 -11.65 5.09
C TYR A 55 25.62 -10.33 5.60
N ILE A 56 26.37 -9.54 6.37
CA ILE A 56 25.99 -8.18 6.81
C ILE A 56 25.75 -7.26 5.60
N ALA A 57 26.64 -7.28 4.62
CA ALA A 57 26.50 -6.46 3.41
C ALA A 57 25.26 -6.86 2.59
N ILE A 58 25.01 -8.15 2.42
CA ILE A 58 23.82 -8.66 1.73
C ILE A 58 22.55 -8.24 2.47
N ALA A 59 22.48 -8.44 3.79
CA ALA A 59 21.34 -8.01 4.60
C ALA A 59 21.10 -6.50 4.50
N SER A 60 22.17 -5.70 4.49
CA SER A 60 22.09 -4.25 4.29
C SER A 60 21.44 -3.89 2.95
N ARG A 61 21.76 -4.60 1.85
CA ARG A 61 21.09 -4.39 0.55
C ARG A 61 19.60 -4.71 0.59
N PHE A 62 19.19 -5.74 1.33
CA PHE A 62 17.78 -6.09 1.52
C PHE A 62 16.99 -5.02 2.30
N CYS A 63 17.65 -4.17 3.10
CA CYS A 63 17.05 -2.98 3.66
C CYS A 63 16.97 -1.83 2.65
N ILE A 64 18.01 -1.65 1.82
CA ILE A 64 18.13 -0.50 0.91
C ILE A 64 17.16 -0.59 -0.27
N LEU A 65 16.98 -1.77 -0.86
CA LEU A 65 16.12 -1.94 -2.03
C LEU A 65 14.65 -1.53 -1.76
N PRO A 66 13.99 -1.99 -0.67
CA PRO A 66 12.65 -1.51 -0.32
C PRO A 66 12.59 -0.01 0.02
N MET A 67 13.60 0.55 0.71
CA MET A 67 13.66 1.99 0.97
C MET A 67 13.71 2.80 -0.35
N GLY A 68 14.51 2.35 -1.32
CA GLY A 68 14.59 2.94 -2.64
C GLY A 68 13.28 2.80 -3.44
N ALA A 69 12.59 1.67 -3.32
CA ALA A 69 11.30 1.45 -3.94
C ALA A 69 10.22 2.40 -3.37
N ASP A 70 10.22 2.66 -2.06
CA ASP A 70 9.34 3.63 -1.42
C ASP A 70 9.64 5.06 -1.87
N LEU A 71 10.92 5.42 -1.98
CA LEU A 71 11.36 6.70 -2.52
C LEU A 71 10.84 6.90 -3.96
N LEU A 72 11.06 5.92 -4.84
CA LEU A 72 10.60 5.96 -6.23
C LEU A 72 9.07 6.03 -6.32
N HIS A 73 8.37 5.29 -5.46
CA HIS A 73 6.91 5.32 -5.39
C HIS A 73 6.39 6.69 -4.96
N GLY A 74 6.99 7.33 -3.96
CA GLY A 74 6.62 8.68 -3.52
C GLY A 74 6.86 9.73 -4.62
N LEU A 75 7.98 9.65 -5.35
CA LEU A 75 8.26 10.51 -6.50
C LEU A 75 7.22 10.32 -7.62
N ARG A 76 6.92 9.06 -7.99
CA ARG A 76 5.98 8.71 -9.05
C ARG A 76 4.54 9.14 -8.73
N THR A 77 4.14 9.02 -7.46
CA THR A 77 2.82 9.45 -6.97
C THR A 77 2.76 10.94 -6.63
N ARG A 78 3.89 11.66 -6.68
CA ARG A 78 4.05 13.07 -6.28
C ARG A 78 3.59 13.36 -4.84
N LYS A 79 3.71 12.36 -3.96
CA LYS A 79 3.48 12.51 -2.52
C LYS A 79 4.79 12.90 -1.85
N LEU A 80 4.94 14.19 -1.54
CA LEU A 80 6.18 14.75 -0.96
C LEU A 80 6.52 14.22 0.43
N TRP A 81 5.56 13.58 1.11
CA TRP A 81 5.76 12.94 2.41
C TRP A 81 6.20 11.47 2.32
N PHE A 82 6.41 10.93 1.10
CA PHE A 82 6.93 9.59 0.82
C PHE A 82 6.26 8.47 1.64
N PRO A 83 5.09 7.95 1.22
CA PRO A 83 4.43 6.87 1.94
C PRO A 83 5.31 5.62 1.99
N CYS A 84 5.25 4.90 3.10
CA CYS A 84 6.00 3.66 3.31
C CYS A 84 5.11 2.46 2.94
N ARG A 85 5.44 1.78 1.85
CA ARG A 85 4.66 0.64 1.31
C ARG A 85 5.50 -0.64 1.26
N TYR A 86 6.76 -0.53 0.87
CA TYR A 86 7.66 -1.66 0.67
C TYR A 86 8.51 -1.94 1.92
N PHE A 87 9.12 -0.91 2.52
CA PHE A 87 9.98 -1.08 3.70
C PHE A 87 9.19 -1.02 5.02
N ARG A 88 8.35 -2.04 5.25
CA ARG A 88 7.48 -2.10 6.43
C ARG A 88 8.19 -2.75 7.62
N LEU A 89 7.93 -2.21 8.81
CA LEU A 89 8.37 -2.84 10.06
C LEU A 89 7.54 -4.12 10.28
N ASN A 90 8.20 -5.25 10.30
CA ASN A 90 7.66 -6.57 10.63
C ASN A 90 8.80 -7.50 11.07
N ALA A 91 8.46 -8.72 11.48
CA ALA A 91 9.44 -9.72 11.91
C ALA A 91 10.57 -9.92 10.89
N PHE A 92 10.25 -10.02 9.59
CA PHE A 92 11.24 -10.19 8.53
C PHE A 92 12.23 -9.01 8.47
N SER A 93 11.72 -7.78 8.40
CA SER A 93 12.54 -6.57 8.37
C SER A 93 13.43 -6.45 9.63
N LEU A 94 12.91 -6.80 10.81
CA LEU A 94 13.66 -6.76 12.06
C LEU A 94 14.78 -7.79 12.07
N CYS A 95 14.55 -9.01 11.57
CA CYS A 95 15.60 -10.02 11.42
C CYS A 95 16.71 -9.55 10.46
N VAL A 96 16.33 -8.98 9.30
CA VAL A 96 17.30 -8.48 8.32
C VAL A 96 18.12 -7.31 8.89
N ILE A 97 17.49 -6.38 9.60
CA ILE A 97 18.17 -5.28 10.29
C ILE A 97 19.08 -5.83 11.40
N GLY A 98 18.64 -6.85 12.14
CA GLY A 98 19.45 -7.52 13.14
C GLY A 98 20.74 -8.10 12.58
N VAL A 99 20.68 -8.69 11.39
CA VAL A 99 21.88 -9.14 10.67
C VAL A 99 22.73 -7.94 10.22
N ALA A 100 22.12 -6.91 9.63
CA ALA A 100 22.84 -5.72 9.17
C ALA A 100 23.56 -4.98 10.32
N MET A 101 23.07 -5.10 11.56
CA MET A 101 23.62 -4.48 12.77
C MET A 101 24.61 -5.37 13.53
N LYS A 102 25.02 -6.52 12.99
CA LYS A 102 26.00 -7.38 13.68
C LYS A 102 27.34 -6.67 13.92
N LEU A 103 27.81 -5.85 12.97
CA LEU A 103 29.09 -5.16 13.09
C LEU A 103 29.19 -4.23 14.33
N PRO A 104 28.23 -3.31 14.61
CA PRO A 104 28.26 -2.50 15.82
C PRO A 104 27.93 -3.29 17.10
N VAL A 105 27.40 -4.52 16.99
CA VAL A 105 27.09 -5.39 18.13
C VAL A 105 28.24 -6.33 18.50
N ASP A 106 29.25 -6.47 17.63
CA ASP A 106 30.37 -7.37 17.87
C ASP A 106 31.29 -6.87 19.00
N LEU A 107 31.26 -7.61 20.12
CA LEU A 107 32.07 -7.38 21.30
C LEU A 107 33.37 -8.20 21.31
N ASN A 108 33.45 -9.24 20.46
CA ASN A 108 34.50 -10.24 20.55
C ASN A 108 35.66 -9.94 19.60
N ASN A 109 35.42 -9.16 18.54
CA ASN A 109 36.44 -8.82 17.55
C ASN A 109 37.03 -7.41 17.79
N PRO A 110 38.35 -7.28 17.99
CA PRO A 110 38.99 -5.96 18.00
C PRO A 110 38.92 -5.34 16.60
N MET A 111 38.55 -4.06 16.55
CA MET A 111 38.39 -3.31 15.29
C MET A 111 39.20 -2.01 15.30
N PRO A 112 40.54 -2.09 15.43
CA PRO A 112 41.38 -0.90 15.67
C PRO A 112 41.57 -0.04 14.41
N GLY A 113 41.46 -0.62 13.22
CA GLY A 113 41.72 0.06 11.95
C GLY A 113 40.75 1.21 11.68
N HIS A 114 41.22 2.25 10.98
CA HIS A 114 40.40 3.43 10.66
C HIS A 114 39.17 3.06 9.81
N VAL A 115 39.30 2.11 8.88
CA VAL A 115 38.16 1.59 8.08
C VAL A 115 37.17 0.83 8.98
N ASP A 116 37.66 0.03 9.92
CA ASP A 116 36.82 -0.73 10.84
C ASP A 116 36.01 0.21 11.76
N LYS A 117 36.68 1.24 12.32
CA LYS A 117 36.06 2.33 13.08
C LYS A 117 35.01 3.07 12.26
N ALA A 118 35.35 3.45 11.02
CA ALA A 118 34.43 4.13 10.11
C ALA A 118 33.20 3.27 9.76
N ALA A 119 33.39 1.97 9.52
CA ALA A 119 32.31 1.05 9.22
C ALA A 119 31.32 0.92 10.39
N LYS A 120 31.80 0.90 11.65
CA LYS A 120 30.92 0.94 12.83
C LYS A 120 30.07 2.22 12.87
N PHE A 121 30.64 3.39 12.61
CA PHE A 121 29.89 4.64 12.55
C PHE A 121 28.86 4.66 11.42
N VAL A 122 29.25 4.16 10.24
CA VAL A 122 28.32 3.98 9.12
C VAL A 122 27.18 3.05 9.52
N SER A 123 27.43 1.93 10.20
CA SER A 123 26.36 1.03 10.67
C SER A 123 25.41 1.70 11.66
N MET A 124 25.91 2.50 12.60
CA MET A 124 25.06 3.25 13.54
C MET A 124 24.21 4.30 12.83
N ALA A 125 24.80 5.07 11.91
CA ALA A 125 24.06 6.03 11.09
C ALA A 125 23.02 5.33 10.20
N PHE A 126 23.36 4.19 9.61
CA PHE A 126 22.46 3.37 8.81
C PHE A 126 21.26 2.88 9.65
N MET A 127 21.46 2.52 10.92
CA MET A 127 20.37 2.20 11.84
C MET A 127 19.44 3.38 12.06
N CYS A 128 19.97 4.58 12.33
CA CYS A 128 19.16 5.80 12.47
C CYS A 128 18.32 6.07 11.21
N THR A 129 18.93 6.00 10.02
CA THR A 129 18.23 6.15 8.74
C THR A 129 17.16 5.08 8.54
N THR A 130 17.47 3.83 8.92
CA THR A 130 16.55 2.70 8.81
C THR A 130 15.32 2.90 9.68
N MET A 131 15.51 3.19 10.97
CA MET A 131 14.41 3.47 11.91
C MET A 131 13.55 4.65 11.45
N ALA A 132 14.18 5.72 10.93
CA ALA A 132 13.44 6.88 10.40
C ALA A 132 12.56 6.54 9.19
N ASN A 133 12.98 5.58 8.35
CA ASN A 133 12.16 5.08 7.23
C ASN A 133 11.04 4.14 7.66
N LEU A 134 11.21 3.41 8.77
CA LEU A 134 10.19 2.52 9.31
C LEU A 134 9.06 3.26 10.02
N LEU A 135 9.30 4.48 10.50
CA LEU A 135 8.35 5.23 11.34
C LEU A 135 6.94 5.38 10.72
N PRO A 136 6.78 5.73 9.42
CA PRO A 136 5.45 5.82 8.82
C PRO A 136 4.72 4.47 8.70
N SER A 137 5.44 3.34 8.66
CA SER A 137 4.85 2.00 8.51
C SER A 137 4.00 1.60 9.72
N LEU A 138 4.29 2.15 10.91
CA LEU A 138 3.51 1.93 12.14
C LEU A 138 2.01 2.22 11.95
N SER A 139 1.69 3.22 11.12
CA SER A 139 0.32 3.65 10.89
C SER A 139 -0.50 2.71 10.01
N THR A 140 0.16 1.78 9.30
CA THR A 140 -0.50 0.78 8.44
C THR A 140 -0.84 -0.52 9.12
N MET A 141 -0.31 -0.74 10.32
CA MET A 141 -0.47 -1.98 11.05
C MET A 141 -1.80 -2.00 11.79
N ASP A 142 -2.35 -3.20 11.99
CA ASP A 142 -3.40 -3.39 12.98
C ASP A 142 -2.85 -3.18 14.40
N THR A 143 -3.75 -3.14 15.39
CA THR A 143 -3.38 -2.86 16.79
C THR A 143 -2.44 -3.93 17.38
N ASN A 144 -2.63 -5.21 17.04
CA ASN A 144 -1.87 -6.31 17.64
C ASN A 144 -0.48 -6.41 17.01
N GLU A 145 -0.41 -6.32 15.68
CA GLU A 145 0.80 -6.23 14.88
C GLU A 145 1.65 -5.03 15.32
N LEU A 146 1.03 -3.86 15.50
CA LEU A 146 1.72 -2.64 15.95
C LEU A 146 2.42 -2.85 17.31
N VAL A 147 1.73 -3.42 18.29
CA VAL A 147 2.28 -3.63 19.64
C VAL A 147 3.43 -4.64 19.60
N ALA A 148 3.25 -5.78 18.92
CA ALA A 148 4.27 -6.81 18.81
C ALA A 148 5.55 -6.28 18.12
N ASN A 149 5.40 -5.57 17.00
CA ASN A 149 6.51 -5.02 16.25
C ASN A 149 7.27 -3.93 17.02
N ILE A 150 6.59 -3.09 17.81
CA ILE A 150 7.22 -2.07 18.65
C ILE A 150 7.99 -2.68 19.82
N ILE A 151 7.44 -3.72 20.47
CA ILE A 151 8.14 -4.44 21.54
C ILE A 151 9.42 -5.06 20.98
N ALA A 152 9.33 -5.74 19.84
CA ALA A 152 10.49 -6.36 19.19
C ALA A 152 11.55 -5.32 18.78
N LEU A 153 11.14 -4.19 18.18
CA LEU A 153 12.04 -3.08 17.84
C LEU A 153 12.70 -2.49 19.11
N GLY A 154 11.97 -2.42 20.22
CA GLY A 154 12.47 -1.94 21.50
C GLY A 154 13.55 -2.85 22.07
N VAL A 155 13.28 -4.15 22.19
CA VAL A 155 14.27 -5.14 22.66
C VAL A 155 15.53 -5.10 21.79
N PHE A 156 15.35 -5.07 20.47
CA PHE A 156 16.45 -5.02 19.53
C PHE A 156 17.31 -3.75 19.69
N THR A 157 16.69 -2.57 19.72
CA THR A 157 17.41 -1.29 19.83
C THR A 157 18.13 -1.17 21.17
N ILE A 158 17.51 -1.62 22.28
CA ILE A 158 18.14 -1.65 23.60
C ILE A 158 19.37 -2.57 23.58
N THR A 159 19.27 -3.74 22.93
CA THR A 159 20.39 -4.68 22.80
C THR A 159 21.56 -4.03 22.07
N VAL A 160 21.31 -3.36 20.93
CA VAL A 160 22.33 -2.63 20.19
C VAL A 160 22.99 -1.55 21.06
N VAL A 161 22.18 -0.75 21.76
CA VAL A 161 22.69 0.31 22.65
C VAL A 161 23.54 -0.25 23.78
N VAL A 162 23.10 -1.31 24.46
CA VAL A 162 23.85 -1.94 25.55
C VAL A 162 25.20 -2.44 25.05
N ASN A 163 25.25 -3.09 23.89
CA ASN A 163 26.51 -3.57 23.31
C ASN A 163 27.46 -2.41 22.97
N ILE A 164 26.97 -1.31 22.41
CA ILE A 164 27.79 -0.11 22.16
C ILE A 164 28.32 0.47 23.48
N CYS A 165 27.48 0.57 24.52
CA CYS A 165 27.90 1.04 25.83
C CYS A 165 28.98 0.14 26.47
N ILE A 166 28.88 -1.19 26.27
CA ILE A 166 29.92 -2.14 26.71
C ILE A 166 31.21 -1.87 25.94
N GLN A 167 31.18 -1.65 24.62
CA GLN A 167 32.37 -1.34 23.81
C GLN A 167 33.07 -0.06 24.29
N ILE A 168 32.30 1.00 24.60
CA ILE A 168 32.83 2.27 25.14
C ILE A 168 33.58 2.02 26.45
N LYS A 169 33.00 1.22 27.37
CA LYS A 169 33.59 0.95 28.69
C LYS A 169 34.78 0.02 28.65
N THR A 170 34.68 -1.07 27.90
CA THR A 170 35.71 -2.12 27.84
C THR A 170 36.94 -1.69 27.06
N GLY A 171 36.82 -0.67 26.21
CA GLY A 171 37.94 -0.22 25.41
C GLY A 171 38.45 -1.31 24.45
N VAL A 172 37.59 -2.23 24.00
CA VAL A 172 37.92 -3.25 22.96
C VAL A 172 38.48 -2.61 21.67
N LEU A 173 38.35 -1.29 21.53
CA LEU A 173 38.90 -0.47 20.44
C LEU A 173 40.16 0.34 20.81
N LYS A 174 40.65 0.27 22.06
CA LYS A 174 41.83 1.01 22.59
C LYS A 174 43.15 0.27 22.40
N TYR A 175 43.17 -0.86 21.69
CA TYR A 175 44.40 -1.62 21.51
C TYR A 175 45.30 -0.89 20.51
N SER A 176 46.16 -0.02 21.04
CA SER A 176 47.32 0.50 20.33
C SER A 176 48.36 -0.60 20.21
N ASN A 177 48.86 -0.84 19.00
CA ASN A 177 50.05 -1.67 18.85
C ASN A 177 51.19 -0.99 19.62
N LEU A 178 51.97 -1.77 20.36
CA LEU A 178 53.15 -1.31 21.12
C LEU A 178 54.13 -0.48 20.24
N THR A 179 54.14 -0.75 18.94
CA THR A 179 54.93 -0.05 17.92
C THR A 179 54.49 1.40 17.66
N GLN A 180 53.26 1.75 17.99
CA GLN A 180 52.64 3.07 17.72
C GLN A 180 52.74 4.02 18.93
N LEU A 181 53.00 3.47 20.12
CA LEU A 181 53.34 4.21 21.34
C LEU A 181 54.74 4.84 21.29
N LEU A 182 55.59 4.41 20.36
CA LEU A 182 56.96 4.87 20.19
C LEU A 182 57.12 5.94 19.09
N SER A 183 56.04 6.39 18.45
CA SER A 183 56.08 7.46 17.43
C SER A 183 55.72 8.84 18.00
N ASP A 184 56.39 9.89 17.52
CA ASP A 184 56.30 11.30 17.95
C ASP A 184 54.93 11.99 17.86
N ASP A 185 53.87 11.29 17.42
CA ASP A 185 52.54 11.88 17.14
C ASP A 185 51.49 11.56 18.21
N VAL A 186 51.92 11.35 19.44
CA VAL A 186 51.07 10.92 20.58
C VAL A 186 49.84 11.82 20.75
N GLY A 187 49.98 13.15 20.56
CA GLY A 187 48.91 14.13 20.73
C GLY A 187 47.71 13.98 19.77
N MET A 188 47.94 13.59 18.52
CA MET A 188 46.87 13.40 17.53
C MET A 188 46.00 12.17 17.87
N TYR A 189 46.61 11.10 18.38
CA TYR A 189 45.90 9.88 18.76
C TYR A 189 44.96 10.06 19.96
N TRP A 190 45.38 10.80 21.00
CA TRP A 190 44.50 11.09 22.15
C TRP A 190 43.24 11.87 21.74
N TYR A 191 43.38 12.80 20.77
CA TYR A 191 42.26 13.55 20.23
C TYR A 191 41.28 12.64 19.45
N GLU A 192 41.79 11.72 18.64
CA GLU A 192 40.97 10.75 17.90
C GLU A 192 40.19 9.80 18.83
N GLU A 193 40.80 9.29 19.91
CA GLU A 193 40.12 8.40 20.86
C GLU A 193 39.01 9.09 21.66
N ILE A 194 39.26 10.32 22.12
CA ILE A 194 38.26 11.12 22.83
C ILE A 194 37.11 11.42 21.87
N HIS A 195 37.41 11.89 20.66
CA HIS A 195 36.41 12.16 19.63
C HIS A 195 35.57 10.92 19.33
N TYR A 196 36.20 9.76 19.14
CA TYR A 196 35.54 8.49 18.86
C TYR A 196 34.49 8.14 19.93
N SER A 197 34.87 8.23 21.20
CA SER A 197 33.99 7.93 22.34
C SER A 197 32.79 8.88 22.40
N TRP A 198 33.01 10.18 22.19
CA TRP A 198 31.92 11.17 22.16
C TRP A 198 30.94 10.93 21.01
N VAL A 199 31.43 10.63 19.81
CA VAL A 199 30.56 10.35 18.67
C VAL A 199 29.70 9.11 18.91
N GLN A 200 30.26 8.05 19.51
CA GLN A 200 29.46 6.86 19.89
C GLN A 200 28.37 7.20 20.90
N ILE A 201 28.67 8.02 21.92
CA ILE A 201 27.67 8.49 22.89
C ILE A 201 26.55 9.27 22.19
N ILE A 202 26.89 10.15 21.25
CA ILE A 202 25.89 10.91 20.49
C ILE A 202 24.99 9.96 19.69
N TYR A 203 25.54 8.96 19.01
CA TYR A 203 24.74 7.94 18.29
C TYR A 203 23.83 7.14 19.24
N VAL A 204 24.31 6.77 20.44
CA VAL A 204 23.47 6.11 21.45
C VAL A 204 22.29 6.98 21.84
N VAL A 205 22.51 8.27 22.10
CA VAL A 205 21.43 9.22 22.43
C VAL A 205 20.44 9.33 21.27
N MET A 206 20.92 9.40 20.02
CA MET A 206 20.07 9.46 18.83
C MET A 206 19.22 8.19 18.66
N LEU A 207 19.80 7.01 18.85
CA LEU A 207 19.09 5.73 18.77
C LEU A 207 18.01 5.60 19.86
N LEU A 208 18.33 5.99 21.10
CA LEU A 208 17.36 6.01 22.19
C LEU A 208 16.21 6.99 21.92
N MET A 209 16.53 8.20 21.45
CA MET A 209 15.51 9.18 21.06
C MET A 209 14.61 8.66 19.94
N GLN A 210 15.20 8.01 18.94
CA GLN A 210 14.45 7.39 17.83
C GLN A 210 13.54 6.25 18.33
N LEU A 211 14.01 5.44 19.29
CA LEU A 211 13.19 4.41 19.93
C LEU A 211 12.01 5.03 20.69
N PHE A 212 12.25 6.06 21.50
CA PHE A 212 11.18 6.75 22.22
C PHE A 212 10.18 7.41 21.29
N ILE A 213 10.64 7.95 20.15
CA ILE A 213 9.79 8.45 19.08
C ILE A 213 8.86 7.36 18.56
N HIS A 214 9.35 6.14 18.29
CA HIS A 214 8.51 5.02 17.84
C HIS A 214 7.47 4.61 18.88
N ILE A 215 7.86 4.49 20.16
CA ILE A 215 6.95 4.13 21.26
C ILE A 215 5.87 5.20 21.44
N CYS A 216 6.24 6.49 21.44
CA CYS A 216 5.28 7.57 21.59
C CYS A 216 4.34 7.67 20.39
N SER A 217 4.87 7.45 19.18
CA SER A 217 4.08 7.50 17.93
C SER A 217 3.11 6.33 17.84
N SER A 218 3.49 5.12 18.24
CA SER A 218 2.58 3.97 18.23
C SER A 218 1.37 4.16 19.15
N LEU A 219 1.59 4.68 20.37
CA LEU A 219 0.52 5.02 21.31
C LEU A 219 -0.43 6.09 20.75
N ALA A 220 0.13 7.11 20.10
CA ALA A 220 -0.66 8.17 19.47
C ALA A 220 -1.45 7.68 18.26
N ILE A 221 -0.85 6.81 17.43
CA ILE A 221 -1.49 6.22 16.26
C ILE A 221 -2.78 5.49 16.67
N LEU A 222 -2.74 4.68 17.75
CA LEU A 222 -3.91 3.95 18.24
C LEU A 222 -5.10 4.86 18.53
N LYS A 223 -4.89 5.98 19.24
CA LYS A 223 -5.99 6.93 19.51
C LYS A 223 -6.38 7.74 18.28
N SER A 224 -5.40 8.09 17.45
CA SER A 224 -5.66 8.86 16.23
C SER A 224 -6.55 8.11 15.24
N LYS A 225 -6.42 6.79 15.12
CA LYS A 225 -7.28 5.95 14.28
C LYS A 225 -8.74 5.99 14.75
N GLU A 226 -8.97 5.88 16.06
CA GLU A 226 -10.31 5.95 16.65
C GLU A 226 -10.96 7.32 16.40
N MET A 227 -10.20 8.40 16.56
CA MET A 227 -10.73 9.75 16.36
C MET A 227 -10.99 10.05 14.88
N LEU A 228 -10.10 9.62 13.99
CA LEU A 228 -10.32 9.70 12.56
C LEU A 228 -11.54 8.91 12.10
N GLU A 229 -11.77 7.75 12.71
CA GLU A 229 -12.95 6.94 12.41
C GLU A 229 -14.22 7.70 12.74
N SER A 230 -14.30 8.29 13.93
CA SER A 230 -15.44 9.11 14.34
C SER A 230 -15.68 10.31 13.40
N GLN A 231 -14.62 11.05 13.03
CA GLN A 231 -14.75 12.17 12.10
C GLN A 231 -15.13 11.71 10.69
N TYR A 232 -14.60 10.57 10.24
CA TYR A 232 -14.96 10.00 8.94
C TYR A 232 -16.44 9.61 8.89
N GLN A 233 -16.98 9.00 9.95
CA GLN A 233 -18.41 8.68 10.02
C GLN A 233 -19.28 9.94 9.98
N ALA A 234 -18.93 10.99 10.71
CA ALA A 234 -19.64 12.27 10.63
C ALA A 234 -19.58 12.91 9.22
N GLY A 235 -18.42 12.85 8.56
CA GLY A 235 -18.25 13.30 7.17
C GLY A 235 -19.04 12.45 6.17
N HIS A 236 -19.06 11.14 6.38
CA HIS A 236 -19.84 10.18 5.58
C HIS A 236 -21.34 10.45 5.69
N GLU A 237 -21.87 10.61 6.90
CA GLU A 237 -23.29 10.98 7.13
C GLU A 237 -23.65 12.30 6.46
N SER A 238 -22.74 13.29 6.51
CA SER A 238 -22.94 14.57 5.82
C SER A 238 -23.00 14.39 4.30
N CYS A 239 -22.10 13.59 3.72
CA CYS A 239 -22.14 13.23 2.30
C CYS A 239 -23.41 12.46 1.91
N LEU A 240 -23.90 11.58 2.78
CA LEU A 240 -25.14 10.83 2.52
C LEU A 240 -26.35 11.77 2.49
N LYS A 241 -26.47 12.72 3.44
CA LYS A 241 -27.56 13.71 3.43
C LYS A 241 -27.53 14.59 2.18
N ASP A 242 -26.35 15.08 1.81
CA ASP A 242 -26.16 15.85 0.56
C ASP A 242 -26.56 15.01 -0.67
N GLN A 243 -26.31 13.70 -0.63
CA GLN A 243 -26.67 12.77 -1.71
C GLN A 243 -28.16 12.41 -1.71
N GLU A 244 -28.81 12.20 -0.56
CA GLU A 244 -30.24 11.90 -0.44
C GLU A 244 -31.11 13.09 -0.90
N LEU A 245 -30.70 14.32 -0.56
CA LEU A 245 -31.28 15.56 -1.11
C LEU A 245 -31.15 15.64 -2.64
N GLN A 246 -30.17 14.95 -3.23
CA GLN A 246 -29.94 14.89 -4.67
C GLN A 246 -30.53 13.63 -5.33
N GLN A 247 -30.83 12.56 -4.58
CA GLN A 247 -31.38 11.28 -5.06
C GLN A 247 -32.81 11.39 -5.57
N GLN A 248 -33.47 12.53 -5.40
CA GLN A 248 -34.72 12.81 -6.09
C GLN A 248 -34.54 12.96 -7.62
N GLY A 249 -33.30 12.96 -8.12
CA GLY A 249 -32.95 12.85 -9.54
C GLY A 249 -31.66 12.05 -9.82
N ARG A 250 -31.34 11.88 -11.11
CA ARG A 250 -30.19 11.11 -11.61
C ARG A 250 -28.84 11.75 -11.19
N LEU A 251 -27.86 10.91 -10.89
CA LEU A 251 -26.53 11.37 -10.50
C LEU A 251 -25.66 11.60 -11.74
N SER A 252 -25.51 12.86 -12.16
CA SER A 252 -24.69 13.24 -13.31
C SER A 252 -23.20 12.95 -13.08
N VAL A 253 -22.43 12.90 -14.17
CA VAL A 253 -20.97 12.70 -14.08
C VAL A 253 -20.29 13.81 -13.27
N GLU A 254 -20.73 15.07 -13.36
CA GLU A 254 -20.18 16.18 -12.56
C GLU A 254 -20.43 15.96 -11.06
N LYS A 255 -21.65 15.57 -10.69
CA LYS A 255 -21.99 15.26 -9.29
C LYS A 255 -21.18 14.07 -8.78
N LEU A 256 -20.98 13.04 -9.62
CA LEU A 256 -20.18 11.88 -9.27
C LEU A 256 -18.69 12.22 -9.12
N LYS A 257 -18.15 13.09 -9.98
CA LYS A 257 -16.79 13.66 -9.84
C LYS A 257 -16.66 14.41 -8.50
N GLN A 258 -17.66 15.20 -8.11
CA GLN A 258 -17.66 15.88 -6.82
C GLN A 258 -17.72 14.90 -5.65
N HIS A 259 -18.59 13.89 -5.71
CA HIS A 259 -18.71 12.85 -4.69
C HIS A 259 -17.39 12.08 -4.50
N VAL A 260 -16.80 11.58 -5.59
CA VAL A 260 -15.48 10.92 -5.57
C VAL A 260 -14.42 11.86 -4.99
N SER A 261 -14.45 13.15 -5.34
CA SER A 261 -13.50 14.13 -4.80
C SER A 261 -13.68 14.35 -3.29
N ASN A 262 -14.90 14.40 -2.77
CA ASN A 262 -15.17 14.55 -1.35
C ASN A 262 -14.63 13.35 -0.56
N TYR A 263 -14.94 12.12 -1.00
CA TYR A 263 -14.41 10.91 -0.38
C TYR A 263 -12.90 10.78 -0.52
N TRP A 264 -12.33 11.23 -1.65
CA TRP A 264 -10.88 11.23 -1.83
C TRP A 264 -10.18 12.12 -0.81
N ILE A 265 -10.78 13.26 -0.49
CA ILE A 265 -10.20 14.20 0.48
C ILE A 265 -10.35 13.66 1.89
N MET A 266 -11.50 13.09 2.25
CA MET A 266 -11.66 12.38 3.52
C MET A 266 -10.66 11.23 3.64
N ALA A 267 -10.52 10.38 2.61
CA ALA A 267 -9.60 9.25 2.62
C ALA A 267 -8.12 9.68 2.68
N ALA A 268 -7.73 10.72 1.93
CA ALA A 268 -6.35 11.21 1.92
C ALA A 268 -5.97 11.90 3.23
N THR A 269 -6.84 12.77 3.75
CA THR A 269 -6.59 13.54 4.97
C THR A 269 -6.73 12.70 6.24
N GLY A 270 -7.68 11.76 6.25
CA GLY A 270 -7.83 10.74 7.27
C GLY A 270 -6.96 9.50 7.09
N SER A 271 -5.91 9.55 6.26
CA SER A 271 -4.97 8.44 6.19
C SER A 271 -4.01 8.50 7.39
N PRO A 272 -3.90 7.42 8.20
CA PRO A 272 -2.99 7.39 9.34
C PRO A 272 -1.53 7.65 8.96
N GLN A 273 -1.13 7.24 7.75
CA GLN A 273 0.19 7.51 7.18
C GLN A 273 0.45 9.00 6.95
N PHE A 274 -0.51 9.73 6.37
CA PHE A 274 -0.35 11.16 6.13
C PHE A 274 -0.21 11.92 7.45
N MET A 275 -1.06 11.60 8.44
CA MET A 275 -0.98 12.22 9.76
C MET A 275 0.34 11.93 10.47
N THR A 276 0.80 10.67 10.42
CA THR A 276 2.09 10.29 10.99
C THR A 276 3.22 11.02 10.29
N ALA A 277 3.19 11.12 8.96
CA ALA A 277 4.23 11.81 8.21
C ALA A 277 4.30 13.32 8.50
N CYS A 278 3.16 13.93 8.86
CA CYS A 278 3.04 15.32 9.26
C CYS A 278 3.25 15.57 10.77
N SER A 279 3.51 14.54 11.57
CA SER A 279 3.65 14.68 13.01
C SER A 279 5.00 15.29 13.41
N ALA A 280 5.02 15.92 14.59
CA ALA A 280 6.26 16.41 15.18
C ALA A 280 7.31 15.30 15.41
N THR A 281 6.86 14.06 15.68
CA THR A 281 7.76 12.92 15.87
C THR A 281 8.47 12.50 14.58
N THR A 282 7.78 12.51 13.45
CA THR A 282 8.41 12.22 12.14
C THR A 282 9.31 13.34 11.70
N SER A 283 8.93 14.61 11.93
CA SER A 283 9.82 15.75 11.69
C SER A 283 11.09 15.67 12.54
N ALA A 284 10.97 15.35 13.84
CA ALA A 284 12.13 15.17 14.71
C ALA A 284 13.03 14.01 14.24
N SER A 285 12.44 12.89 13.84
CA SER A 285 13.17 11.73 13.33
C SER A 285 13.98 12.06 12.08
N GLY A 286 13.45 12.83 11.13
CA GLY A 286 14.22 13.23 9.96
C GLY A 286 15.32 14.26 10.28
N VAL A 287 15.17 15.10 11.31
CA VAL A 287 16.24 15.99 11.80
C VAL A 287 17.36 15.17 12.44
N ILE A 288 17.02 14.16 13.25
CA ILE A 288 17.98 13.18 13.78
C ILE A 288 18.71 12.48 12.63
N CYS A 289 17.99 12.09 11.57
CA CYS A 289 18.61 11.52 10.36
C CYS A 289 19.59 12.50 9.69
N ALA A 290 19.23 13.77 9.53
CA ALA A 290 20.14 14.79 8.98
C ALA A 290 21.38 15.01 9.85
N LEU A 291 21.21 15.11 11.19
CA LEU A 291 22.32 15.21 12.13
C LEU A 291 23.24 13.98 12.06
N SER A 292 22.68 12.78 11.84
CA SER A 292 23.46 11.55 11.73
C SER A 292 24.40 11.56 10.52
N ILE A 293 23.97 12.19 9.42
CA ILE A 293 24.80 12.39 8.21
C ILE A 293 25.89 13.42 8.47
N VAL A 294 25.56 14.54 9.12
CA VAL A 294 26.55 15.58 9.45
C VAL A 294 27.66 15.00 10.33
N LEU A 295 27.29 14.25 11.38
CA LEU A 295 28.24 13.56 12.25
C LEU A 295 29.07 12.53 11.48
N LEU A 296 28.45 11.78 10.56
CA LEU A 296 29.16 10.81 9.73
C LEU A 296 30.19 11.48 8.82
N VAL A 297 29.83 12.59 8.14
CA VAL A 297 30.74 13.35 7.29
C VAL A 297 31.90 13.91 8.10
N PHE A 298 31.62 14.50 9.27
CA PHE A 298 32.67 15.00 10.16
C PHE A 298 33.63 13.89 10.60
N THR A 299 33.10 12.72 10.96
CA THR A 299 33.89 11.56 11.36
C THR A 299 34.74 11.00 10.22
N MET A 300 34.22 10.98 8.99
CA MET A 300 34.98 10.56 7.80
C MET A 300 36.12 11.53 7.45
N LEU A 301 35.92 12.84 7.67
CA LEU A 301 36.96 13.85 7.46
C LEU A 301 38.13 13.70 8.44
N ILE A 302 37.83 13.32 9.69
CA ILE A 302 38.84 13.10 10.74
C ILE A 302 39.56 11.77 10.52
N LEU A 303 38.84 10.66 10.40
CA LEU A 303 39.45 9.32 10.33
C LEU A 303 40.19 9.03 9.01
N ARG A 304 39.86 9.75 7.93
CA ARG A 304 40.39 9.56 6.56
C ARG A 304 40.66 8.08 6.22
N PRO A 305 39.64 7.19 6.27
CA PRO A 305 39.85 5.75 6.19
C PRO A 305 40.37 5.33 4.82
N ASN A 306 41.49 4.60 4.78
CA ASN A 306 42.00 3.97 3.56
C ASN A 306 41.32 2.62 3.34
N ILE A 307 40.41 2.54 2.36
CA ILE A 307 39.57 1.37 2.04
C ILE A 307 40.37 0.05 1.83
N ALA A 308 41.67 0.14 1.51
CA ALA A 308 42.54 -1.01 1.31
C ALA A 308 43.21 -1.54 2.60
N LYS A 309 43.14 -0.80 3.73
CA LYS A 309 43.77 -1.16 5.01
C LYS A 309 42.71 -1.44 6.07
N TYR A 310 42.60 -2.71 6.47
CA TYR A 310 41.68 -3.22 7.48
C TYR A 310 42.43 -4.13 8.44
N ASP A 311 42.14 -4.03 9.73
CA ASP A 311 42.87 -4.75 10.79
C ASP A 311 41.97 -5.73 11.57
N SER A 312 40.68 -5.80 11.22
CA SER A 312 39.73 -6.75 11.84
C SER A 312 39.66 -8.10 11.13
N ASP A 313 39.18 -9.12 11.85
CA ASP A 313 38.99 -10.47 11.31
C ASP A 313 37.95 -10.54 10.17
N TYR A 314 37.14 -9.50 10.01
CA TYR A 314 36.21 -9.35 8.89
C TYR A 314 36.92 -9.09 7.56
N LYS A 315 38.22 -8.73 7.59
CA LYS A 315 39.05 -8.52 6.39
C LYS A 315 38.41 -7.51 5.41
N TRP A 316 38.55 -7.73 4.10
CA TRP A 316 38.01 -6.86 3.05
C TRP A 316 36.48 -6.70 3.07
N SER A 317 35.75 -7.59 3.77
CA SER A 317 34.29 -7.46 3.84
C SER A 317 33.85 -6.20 4.59
N VAL A 318 34.68 -5.64 5.48
CA VAL A 318 34.40 -4.37 6.17
C VAL A 318 34.24 -3.22 5.17
N SER A 319 35.12 -3.14 4.18
CA SER A 319 35.04 -2.14 3.11
C SER A 319 33.75 -2.28 2.31
N VAL A 320 33.29 -3.51 2.07
CA VAL A 320 32.01 -3.77 1.37
C VAL A 320 30.82 -3.36 2.22
N ILE A 321 30.83 -3.64 3.52
CA ILE A 321 29.79 -3.21 4.47
C ILE A 321 29.72 -1.69 4.46
N LEU A 322 30.86 -1.01 4.60
CA LEU A 322 30.98 0.44 4.61
C LEU A 322 30.35 1.06 3.36
N ILE A 323 30.76 0.63 2.16
CA ILE A 323 30.25 1.16 0.89
C ILE A 323 28.74 0.89 0.74
N THR A 324 28.30 -0.32 1.09
CA THR A 324 26.90 -0.72 0.95
C THR A 324 25.99 0.09 1.87
N GLN A 325 26.33 0.18 3.16
CA GLN A 325 25.54 0.92 4.13
C GLN A 325 25.60 2.43 3.90
N LEU A 326 26.75 2.97 3.46
CA LEU A 326 26.85 4.39 3.07
C LEU A 326 25.91 4.73 1.91
N THR A 327 25.84 3.87 0.89
CA THR A 327 24.87 4.00 -0.22
C THR A 327 23.44 3.99 0.32
N GLY A 328 23.18 3.12 1.29
CA GLY A 328 21.89 3.05 1.98
C GLY A 328 21.54 4.30 2.76
N ILE A 329 22.50 4.94 3.43
CA ILE A 329 22.29 6.20 4.15
C ILE A 329 21.92 7.31 3.16
N VAL A 330 22.66 7.44 2.05
CA VAL A 330 22.39 8.49 1.05
C VAL A 330 20.98 8.34 0.47
N LEU A 331 20.62 7.14 -0.01
CA LEU A 331 19.30 6.89 -0.58
C LEU A 331 18.18 6.96 0.48
N GLY A 332 18.42 6.35 1.64
CA GLY A 332 17.44 6.23 2.72
C GLY A 332 17.16 7.55 3.42
N SER A 333 18.09 8.51 3.45
CA SER A 333 17.88 9.77 4.18
C SER A 333 16.98 10.77 3.44
N ILE A 334 16.82 10.62 2.12
CA ILE A 334 15.99 11.53 1.30
C ILE A 334 14.54 11.58 1.81
N ALA A 335 13.94 10.42 2.09
CA ALA A 335 12.55 10.36 2.51
C ALA A 335 12.32 10.95 3.92
N PRO A 336 13.07 10.59 4.98
CA PRO A 336 12.98 11.24 6.29
C PRO A 336 13.22 12.75 6.25
N ILE A 337 14.25 13.22 5.53
CA ILE A 337 14.54 14.65 5.42
C ILE A 337 13.38 15.38 4.72
N SER A 338 12.80 14.81 3.67
CA SER A 338 11.62 15.40 3.02
C SER A 338 10.42 15.47 3.97
N ARG A 339 10.21 14.45 4.81
CA ARG A 339 9.13 14.45 5.81
C ARG A 339 9.30 15.52 6.87
N CYS A 340 10.53 15.95 7.20
CA CYS A 340 10.76 17.11 8.08
C CYS A 340 10.05 18.36 7.61
N PHE A 341 9.91 18.54 6.30
CA PHE A 341 9.25 19.68 5.69
C PHE A 341 7.77 19.42 5.38
N ALA A 342 7.25 18.21 5.59
CA ALA A 342 5.84 17.88 5.31
C ALA A 342 4.87 18.66 6.21
N SER A 343 5.28 19.04 7.43
CA SER A 343 4.50 19.90 8.32
C SER A 343 4.27 21.32 7.76
N LEU A 344 5.10 21.78 6.82
CA LEU A 344 4.86 23.03 6.07
C LEU A 344 3.71 22.89 5.04
N GLY A 345 3.15 21.70 4.89
CA GLY A 345 1.93 21.45 4.12
C GLY A 345 0.66 22.02 4.77
N PHE A 346 0.74 22.49 6.02
CA PHE A 346 -0.32 23.22 6.71
C PHE A 346 -0.21 24.74 6.46
N LYS A 347 -1.30 25.46 6.67
CA LYS A 347 -1.35 26.91 6.41
C LYS A 347 -0.38 27.63 7.36
N LEU A 348 0.70 28.19 6.80
CA LEU A 348 1.70 28.98 7.51
C LEU A 348 1.11 30.35 7.92
N SER A 349 0.25 30.34 8.93
CA SER A 349 -0.35 31.56 9.50
C SER A 349 0.37 31.95 10.79
N ASN A 350 0.30 33.23 11.17
CA ASN A 350 0.84 33.69 12.46
C ASN A 350 0.25 32.89 13.64
N LYS A 351 -1.04 32.50 13.55
CA LYS A 351 -1.70 31.62 14.52
C LYS A 351 -1.07 30.21 14.55
N TRP A 352 -0.77 29.63 13.39
CA TRP A 352 -0.13 28.32 13.27
C TRP A 352 1.30 28.31 13.82
N ILE A 353 2.10 29.36 13.50
CA ILE A 353 3.45 29.56 14.03
C ILE A 353 3.40 29.69 15.56
N TRP A 354 2.51 30.53 16.09
CA TRP A 354 2.31 30.66 17.54
C TRP A 354 1.83 29.37 18.21
N SER A 355 1.02 28.56 17.52
CA SER A 355 0.58 27.24 18.00
C SER A 355 1.75 26.25 18.05
N HIS A 356 2.64 26.26 17.06
CA HIS A 356 3.85 25.43 17.04
C HIS A 356 4.90 25.89 18.06
N ILE A 357 4.96 27.19 18.38
CA ILE A 357 5.81 27.75 19.44
C ILE A 357 5.28 27.40 20.85
N LYS A 358 3.97 27.11 21.00
CA LYS A 358 3.40 26.55 22.24
C LYS A 358 3.76 25.06 22.39
N VAL A 359 5.05 24.74 22.34
CA VAL A 359 5.62 23.39 22.38
C VAL A 359 5.18 22.61 23.64
N PHE A 360 4.91 23.31 24.76
CA PHE A 360 4.45 22.70 26.00
C PHE A 360 2.98 22.23 25.99
N LYS A 361 2.15 22.67 25.01
CA LYS A 361 0.78 22.17 24.85
C LYS A 361 0.83 20.82 24.11
N VAL A 362 0.66 19.73 24.85
CA VAL A 362 0.57 18.37 24.29
C VAL A 362 -0.90 18.04 23.98
N GLU A 363 -1.18 17.62 22.75
CA GLU A 363 -2.54 17.27 22.29
C GLU A 363 -3.08 16.03 23.02
N ARG A 364 -4.41 15.94 23.14
CA ARG A 364 -5.07 14.89 23.92
C ARG A 364 -4.72 13.49 23.41
N TYR A 365 -4.74 13.29 22.08
CA TYR A 365 -4.48 11.98 21.46
C TYR A 365 -3.11 11.37 21.82
N TRP A 366 -2.10 12.18 22.17
CA TRP A 366 -0.80 11.67 22.64
C TRP A 366 -0.90 10.99 24.01
N THR A 367 -1.78 11.46 24.90
CA THR A 367 -1.81 11.02 26.30
C THR A 367 -3.09 10.30 26.70
N GLU A 368 -4.10 10.33 25.84
CA GLU A 368 -5.43 9.81 26.11
C GLU A 368 -5.47 8.28 26.11
N LYS A 369 -4.71 7.59 25.24
CA LYS A 369 -4.63 6.12 25.33
C LYS A 369 -4.03 5.64 26.66
N LEU A 370 -3.07 6.38 27.22
CA LEU A 370 -2.55 6.13 28.56
C LEU A 370 -3.59 6.42 29.66
N TYR A 371 -4.55 7.32 29.41
CA TYR A 371 -5.68 7.59 30.28
C TYR A 371 -6.70 6.45 30.24
N ASP A 372 -7.02 5.94 29.04
CA ASP A 372 -7.92 4.81 28.86
C ASP A 372 -7.34 3.54 29.51
N LEU A 373 -6.05 3.27 29.30
CA LEU A 373 -5.31 2.18 29.96
C LEU A 373 -5.21 2.33 31.49
N LYS A 374 -5.35 3.55 32.00
CA LYS A 374 -5.44 3.82 33.45
C LYS A 374 -6.83 3.48 33.99
N ARG A 375 -7.88 3.62 33.18
CA ARG A 375 -9.28 3.40 33.56
C ARG A 375 -9.74 1.96 33.31
N SER A 376 -9.22 1.29 32.28
CA SER A 376 -9.43 -0.13 32.03
C SER A 376 -8.62 -0.97 33.03
N SER A 377 -9.31 -1.67 33.92
CA SER A 377 -8.73 -2.58 34.91
C SER A 377 -8.26 -3.89 34.27
N ILE A 378 -7.24 -3.85 33.41
CA ILE A 378 -6.60 -5.07 32.87
C ILE A 378 -5.50 -5.51 33.85
N PRO A 379 -5.46 -6.78 34.29
CA PRO A 379 -4.47 -7.27 35.26
C PRO A 379 -3.11 -7.48 34.57
N PHE A 380 -2.24 -6.48 34.62
CA PHE A 380 -0.81 -6.66 34.37
C PHE A 380 -0.08 -6.89 35.70
N PRO A 381 0.91 -7.81 35.78
CA PRO A 381 1.53 -8.22 37.05
C PRO A 381 2.44 -7.16 37.70
N PHE A 382 2.76 -6.05 37.03
CA PHE A 382 3.58 -4.96 37.59
C PHE A 382 2.71 -3.78 38.04
N ARG A 383 2.16 -3.87 39.26
CA ARG A 383 1.22 -2.90 39.83
C ARG A 383 1.93 -1.82 40.66
N CYS A 384 2.52 -0.80 40.03
CA CYS A 384 2.97 0.40 40.73
C CYS A 384 2.29 1.67 40.20
N ARG A 385 1.52 2.36 41.07
CA ARG A 385 0.86 3.65 40.79
C ARG A 385 1.84 4.74 40.34
N ASN A 386 3.10 4.67 40.82
CA ASN A 386 4.17 5.60 40.50
C ASN A 386 4.73 5.41 39.08
N PHE A 387 4.87 4.17 38.59
CA PHE A 387 5.36 3.87 37.24
C PHE A 387 4.47 4.49 36.16
N LYS A 388 3.14 4.44 36.35
CA LYS A 388 2.14 4.99 35.41
C LYS A 388 2.13 6.53 35.36
N ILE A 389 2.53 7.21 36.44
CA ILE A 389 2.67 8.68 36.47
C ILE A 389 3.95 9.11 35.75
N VAL A 390 5.02 8.34 35.93
CA VAL A 390 6.32 8.55 35.31
C VAL A 390 6.24 8.35 33.80
N THR A 391 5.61 7.27 33.31
CA THR A 391 5.45 7.02 31.86
C THR A 391 4.67 8.14 31.15
N ARG A 392 3.66 8.71 31.81
CA ARG A 392 2.91 9.87 31.30
C ARG A 392 3.77 11.14 31.22
N ARG A 393 4.54 11.43 32.27
CA ARG A 393 5.46 12.60 32.28
C ARG A 393 6.55 12.42 31.22
N PHE A 394 7.03 11.19 31.05
CA PHE A 394 8.00 10.81 30.05
C PHE A 394 7.47 11.01 28.62
N GLN A 395 6.29 10.48 28.28
CA GLN A 395 5.72 10.67 26.94
C GLN A 395 5.50 12.15 26.62
N LYS A 396 5.02 12.95 27.60
CA LYS A 396 4.91 14.40 27.42
C LYS A 396 6.28 15.05 27.16
N ALA A 397 7.30 14.71 27.94
CA ALA A 397 8.65 15.23 27.74
C ALA A 397 9.21 14.86 26.35
N VAL A 398 9.03 13.63 25.89
CA VAL A 398 9.48 13.18 24.55
C VAL A 398 8.75 13.96 23.45
N VAL A 399 7.43 14.12 23.55
CA VAL A 399 6.66 14.88 22.55
C VAL A 399 7.08 16.35 22.52
N VAL A 400 7.30 16.97 23.68
CA VAL A 400 7.81 18.34 23.78
C VAL A 400 9.19 18.44 23.14
N ALA A 401 10.11 17.52 23.43
CA ALA A 401 11.43 17.48 22.78
C ALA A 401 11.31 17.30 21.26
N CYS A 402 10.42 16.44 20.77
CA CYS A 402 10.17 16.26 19.34
C CYS A 402 9.62 17.52 18.69
N LYS A 403 8.71 18.25 19.36
CA LYS A 403 8.22 19.54 18.88
C LYS A 403 9.34 20.57 18.80
N MET A 404 10.23 20.65 19.80
CA MET A 404 11.40 21.53 19.77
C MET A 404 12.33 21.21 18.58
N ILE A 405 12.66 19.94 18.40
CA ILE A 405 13.50 19.47 17.27
C ILE A 405 12.79 19.75 15.93
N GLY A 406 11.47 19.55 15.87
CA GLY A 406 10.62 19.82 14.71
C GLY A 406 10.50 21.29 14.33
N LEU A 407 10.95 22.24 15.16
CA LEU A 407 11.06 23.66 14.80
C LEU A 407 12.28 23.95 13.91
N VAL A 408 13.32 23.10 13.95
CA VAL A 408 14.57 23.32 13.19
C VAL A 408 14.33 23.48 11.68
N PRO A 409 13.53 22.63 11.00
CA PRO A 409 13.22 22.82 9.57
C PRO A 409 12.46 24.12 9.29
N ILE A 410 11.59 24.55 10.21
CA ILE A 410 10.82 25.79 10.07
C ILE A 410 11.75 27.00 10.19
N LEU A 411 12.61 27.02 11.21
CA LEU A 411 13.63 28.06 11.39
C LEU A 411 14.61 28.11 10.22
N PHE A 412 15.00 26.94 9.69
CA PHE A 412 15.83 26.86 8.50
C PHE A 412 15.15 27.49 7.28
N VAL A 413 13.87 27.19 7.02
CA VAL A 413 13.12 27.81 5.91
C VAL A 413 12.92 29.31 6.11
N ILE A 414 12.61 29.77 7.33
CA ILE A 414 12.53 31.21 7.65
C ILE A 414 13.88 31.88 7.41
N GLY A 415 14.97 31.26 7.86
CA GLY A 415 16.33 31.73 7.62
C GLY A 415 16.66 31.81 6.13
N VAL A 416 16.37 30.77 5.35
CA VAL A 416 16.56 30.76 3.89
C VAL A 416 15.67 31.81 3.20
N LEU A 417 14.42 31.97 3.62
CA LEU A 417 13.53 33.01 3.08
C LEU A 417 14.02 34.41 3.43
N TYR A 418 14.55 34.62 4.65
CA TYR A 418 15.16 35.88 5.07
C TYR A 418 16.43 36.15 4.28
N CYS A 419 17.33 35.17 4.12
CA CYS A 419 18.50 35.23 3.26
C CYS A 419 18.11 35.48 1.80
N PHE A 420 17.03 34.88 1.30
CA PHE A 420 16.51 35.11 -0.04
C PHE A 420 15.88 36.50 -0.15
N HIS A 421 15.25 37.04 0.90
CA HIS A 421 14.73 38.41 0.95
C HIS A 421 15.87 39.43 1.02
N CYS A 422 16.95 39.13 1.76
CA CYS A 422 18.20 39.88 1.75
C CYS A 422 18.87 39.82 0.38
N TRP A 423 18.88 38.65 -0.27
CA TRP A 423 19.35 38.46 -1.64
C TRP A 423 18.48 39.19 -2.64
N LYS A 424 17.15 39.24 -2.43
CA LYS A 424 16.20 39.99 -3.25
C LYS A 424 16.33 41.49 -3.02
N ARG A 425 16.67 41.93 -1.81
CA ARG A 425 17.09 43.32 -1.49
C ARG A 425 18.41 43.67 -2.19
N LEU A 426 19.38 42.75 -2.20
CA LEU A 426 20.64 42.88 -2.94
C LEU A 426 20.40 42.95 -4.46
N LYS A 427 19.45 42.14 -4.97
CA LYS A 427 18.99 42.16 -6.37
C LYS A 427 18.16 43.40 -6.71
N ALA A 428 17.35 43.91 -5.77
CA ALA A 428 16.53 45.10 -5.94
C ALA A 428 17.35 46.39 -5.92
N MET A 429 18.52 46.40 -5.27
CA MET A 429 19.54 47.44 -5.47
C MET A 429 20.15 47.42 -6.89
N LEU A 430 19.95 46.35 -7.67
CA LEU A 430 20.49 46.15 -9.02
C LEU A 430 19.42 45.97 -10.12
N GLY A 431 18.13 46.17 -9.82
CA GLY A 431 17.07 46.04 -10.83
C GLY A 431 15.66 46.13 -10.27
N ALA A 432 14.89 47.09 -10.77
CA ALA A 432 13.49 47.30 -10.45
C ALA A 432 12.57 46.34 -11.25
N SER A 433 11.68 45.63 -10.55
CA SER A 433 10.23 45.56 -10.81
C SER A 433 9.57 44.42 -10.03
N GLY A 434 8.40 44.72 -9.48
CA GLY A 434 7.58 43.80 -8.69
C GLY A 434 6.62 42.98 -9.54
N ILE A 435 6.14 41.86 -8.99
CA ILE A 435 4.94 41.16 -9.48
C ILE A 435 4.12 40.70 -8.28
N LEU A 436 2.87 41.18 -8.24
CA LEU A 436 1.80 40.83 -7.31
C LEU A 436 0.99 39.67 -7.94
N LEU A 437 0.93 38.50 -7.28
CA LEU A 437 0.21 37.33 -7.80
C LEU A 437 -1.22 37.27 -7.23
N GLY A 438 -2.19 37.77 -7.99
CA GLY A 438 -3.62 37.68 -7.67
C GLY A 438 -4.16 36.25 -7.78
N LYS A 439 -4.95 35.82 -6.77
CA LYS A 439 -5.77 34.59 -6.83
C LYS A 439 -7.16 34.93 -7.38
N ARG A 440 -7.70 34.07 -8.27
CA ARG A 440 -9.06 34.21 -8.80
C ARG A 440 -10.13 33.84 -7.76
N PRO A 441 -11.27 34.57 -7.68
CA PRO A 441 -12.31 34.39 -6.67
C PRO A 441 -13.07 33.04 -6.77
N GLU A 442 -13.32 32.52 -7.96
CA GLU A 442 -14.02 31.22 -8.17
C GLU A 442 -13.28 30.03 -7.53
N GLN A 443 -11.95 30.07 -7.49
CA GLN A 443 -11.14 29.02 -6.87
C GLN A 443 -11.22 29.05 -5.34
N LEU A 444 -11.53 30.22 -4.76
CA LEU A 444 -11.62 30.39 -3.30
C LEU A 444 -12.90 29.76 -2.74
N GLU A 445 -14.01 29.84 -3.48
CA GLU A 445 -15.30 29.25 -3.09
C GLU A 445 -15.29 27.72 -3.14
N GLN A 446 -14.76 27.15 -4.23
CA GLN A 446 -14.65 25.69 -4.35
C GLN A 446 -13.75 25.09 -3.26
N ASN A 447 -12.67 25.79 -2.87
CA ASN A 447 -11.80 25.38 -1.77
C ASN A 447 -12.48 25.45 -0.39
N LYS A 448 -13.43 26.38 -0.17
CA LYS A 448 -14.23 26.46 1.07
C LYS A 448 -15.25 25.33 1.20
N VAL A 449 -15.85 24.89 0.10
CA VAL A 449 -16.75 23.71 0.10
C VAL A 449 -15.95 22.45 0.43
N LEU A 450 -14.78 22.32 -0.17
CA LEU A 450 -13.90 21.18 -0.05
C LEU A 450 -13.25 21.05 1.34
N SER A 451 -13.00 22.17 2.03
CA SER A 451 -12.42 22.18 3.37
C SER A 451 -13.32 21.53 4.43
N ARG A 452 -14.63 21.43 4.19
CA ARG A 452 -15.57 20.74 5.10
C ARG A 452 -15.35 19.23 5.20
N TYR A 453 -14.71 18.63 4.19
CA TYR A 453 -14.42 17.19 4.13
C TYR A 453 -12.98 16.84 4.52
N VAL A 454 -12.23 17.79 5.08
CA VAL A 454 -10.87 17.57 5.57
C VAL A 454 -10.93 17.06 7.01
N LEU A 455 -10.44 15.84 7.24
CA LEU A 455 -10.32 15.25 8.57
C LEU A 455 -9.07 15.82 9.27
N GLN A 456 -9.23 16.30 10.51
CA GLN A 456 -8.16 16.98 11.25
C GLN A 456 -8.11 16.50 12.71
N LEU A 457 -6.93 16.12 13.19
CA LEU A 457 -6.72 15.74 14.59
C LEU A 457 -6.82 16.92 15.57
N GLN A 458 -6.77 18.16 15.08
CA GLN A 458 -6.69 19.36 15.89
C GLN A 458 -7.51 20.46 15.23
N ASP A 459 -8.53 20.95 15.95
CA ASP A 459 -9.48 21.95 15.46
C ASP A 459 -8.83 23.28 15.02
N ASP A 460 -7.61 23.55 15.48
CA ASP A 460 -6.85 24.79 15.20
C ASP A 460 -5.96 24.71 13.94
N MET A 461 -5.88 23.58 13.22
CA MET A 461 -4.88 23.35 12.16
C MET A 461 -5.47 23.19 10.74
N GLU A 462 -5.72 24.31 10.07
CA GLU A 462 -6.14 24.31 8.66
C GLU A 462 -5.05 23.80 7.70
N LEU A 463 -5.40 22.80 6.88
CA LEU A 463 -4.57 22.33 5.77
C LEU A 463 -4.30 23.49 4.79
N ALA A 464 -3.06 23.62 4.30
CA ALA A 464 -2.76 24.67 3.33
C ALA A 464 -3.59 24.46 2.05
N GLU A 465 -4.14 25.55 1.51
CA GLU A 465 -4.90 25.54 0.25
C GLU A 465 -4.08 24.89 -0.89
N ARG A 466 -2.76 25.09 -0.90
CA ARG A 466 -1.85 24.45 -1.86
C ARG A 466 -1.86 22.93 -1.75
N THR A 467 -1.87 22.39 -0.54
CA THR A 467 -1.88 20.95 -0.25
C THR A 467 -3.24 20.36 -0.58
N LEU A 468 -4.34 21.01 -0.18
CA LEU A 468 -5.70 20.62 -0.55
C LEU A 468 -5.90 20.59 -2.07
N LYS A 469 -5.42 21.62 -2.78
CA LYS A 469 -5.42 21.68 -4.25
C LYS A 469 -4.58 20.57 -4.87
N ALA A 470 -3.45 20.21 -4.27
CA ALA A 470 -2.62 19.10 -4.75
C ALA A 470 -3.34 17.74 -4.59
N ILE A 471 -4.02 17.52 -3.46
CA ILE A 471 -4.82 16.32 -3.20
C ILE A 471 -5.98 16.23 -4.20
N SER A 472 -6.78 17.29 -4.36
CA SER A 472 -7.88 17.32 -5.34
C SER A 472 -7.39 17.12 -6.78
N LYS A 473 -6.29 17.76 -7.18
CA LYS A 473 -5.70 17.58 -8.51
C LYS A 473 -5.21 16.14 -8.75
N SER A 474 -4.86 15.39 -7.71
CA SER A 474 -4.40 14.02 -7.85
C SER A 474 -5.50 13.07 -8.29
N VAL A 475 -6.71 13.15 -7.73
CA VAL A 475 -7.85 12.30 -8.15
C VAL A 475 -8.36 12.67 -9.53
N ASN A 476 -8.42 13.97 -9.86
CA ASN A 476 -8.81 14.43 -11.20
C ASN A 476 -7.88 13.89 -12.30
N ARG A 477 -6.59 13.69 -12.00
CA ARG A 477 -5.66 13.06 -12.94
C ARG A 477 -5.94 11.56 -13.12
N VAL A 478 -6.36 10.87 -12.06
CA VAL A 478 -6.72 9.44 -12.15
C VAL A 478 -7.95 9.30 -13.06
N ILE A 479 -8.99 10.08 -12.80
CA ILE A 479 -10.21 10.12 -13.62
C ILE A 479 -9.86 10.42 -15.09
N LYS A 480 -9.13 11.50 -15.36
CA LYS A 480 -8.74 11.89 -16.74
C LYS A 480 -7.84 10.87 -17.43
N LYS A 481 -7.01 10.13 -16.69
CA LYS A 481 -6.19 9.06 -17.27
C LYS A 481 -7.04 7.85 -17.64
N ALA A 482 -7.99 7.49 -16.76
CA ALA A 482 -8.90 6.36 -16.94
C ALA A 482 -9.93 6.62 -18.06
N GLU A 483 -10.37 7.87 -18.22
CA GLU A 483 -11.22 8.33 -19.34
C GLU A 483 -10.61 8.02 -20.73
N ARG A 484 -9.27 7.95 -20.83
CA ARG A 484 -8.59 7.58 -22.08
C ARG A 484 -8.56 6.07 -22.34
N GLN A 485 -8.96 5.24 -21.39
CA GLN A 485 -8.92 3.77 -21.45
C GLN A 485 -10.31 3.17 -21.74
N GLN A 486 -11.17 3.92 -22.42
CA GLN A 486 -12.56 3.59 -22.66
C GLN A 486 -12.78 2.33 -23.51
N SER A 487 -13.89 1.65 -23.24
CA SER A 487 -14.43 0.50 -23.99
C SER A 487 -15.16 0.96 -25.26
N ASN A 488 -14.41 1.11 -26.36
CA ASN A 488 -14.96 1.59 -27.64
C ASN A 488 -15.95 0.61 -28.28
N ASN A 489 -15.78 -0.71 -28.09
CA ASN A 489 -16.68 -1.70 -28.70
C ASN A 489 -18.02 -1.73 -27.97
N LEU A 490 -18.00 -1.71 -26.63
CA LEU A 490 -19.21 -1.60 -25.82
C LEU A 490 -20.04 -0.37 -26.18
N MET A 491 -19.41 0.79 -26.42
CA MET A 491 -20.14 2.00 -26.82
C MET A 491 -20.91 1.81 -28.13
N LYS A 492 -20.27 1.22 -29.15
CA LYS A 492 -20.93 0.92 -30.43
C LYS A 492 -22.13 -0.01 -30.27
N LEU A 493 -22.04 -0.95 -29.33
CA LEU A 493 -23.18 -1.82 -29.01
C LEU A 493 -24.30 -1.02 -28.36
N LEU A 494 -24.00 -0.19 -27.35
CA LEU A 494 -24.98 0.63 -26.62
C LEU A 494 -25.74 1.64 -27.50
N GLU A 495 -25.13 2.09 -28.61
CA GLU A 495 -25.78 2.93 -29.63
C GLU A 495 -26.94 2.22 -30.34
N LYS A 496 -26.96 0.88 -30.37
CA LYS A 496 -28.08 0.11 -30.96
C LYS A 496 -29.35 0.16 -30.09
N SER A 497 -29.19 0.38 -28.79
CA SER A 497 -30.30 0.45 -27.86
C SER A 497 -31.00 1.81 -27.92
N ARG A 498 -32.27 1.82 -28.35
CA ARG A 498 -33.14 3.01 -28.39
C ARG A 498 -33.99 3.18 -27.12
N GLY A 499 -34.00 2.17 -26.24
CA GLY A 499 -34.82 2.13 -25.03
C GLY A 499 -34.38 0.96 -24.14
N PHE A 500 -35.30 0.37 -23.39
CA PHE A 500 -35.01 -0.79 -22.54
C PHE A 500 -35.98 -1.96 -22.76
N GLU A 501 -36.73 -1.93 -23.86
CA GLU A 501 -37.79 -2.90 -24.16
C GLU A 501 -37.27 -4.35 -24.27
N GLY A 502 -36.01 -4.53 -24.72
CA GLY A 502 -35.37 -5.84 -24.75
C GLY A 502 -35.32 -6.55 -23.40
N VAL A 503 -35.33 -5.80 -22.29
CA VAL A 503 -35.38 -6.37 -20.92
C VAL A 503 -36.73 -7.04 -20.64
N GLY A 504 -37.83 -6.58 -21.26
CA GLY A 504 -39.14 -7.22 -21.15
C GLY A 504 -39.34 -8.40 -22.10
N LYS A 505 -38.67 -8.36 -23.27
CA LYS A 505 -38.91 -9.29 -24.39
C LYS A 505 -38.08 -10.57 -24.34
N TYR A 506 -36.94 -10.61 -23.65
CA TYR A 506 -36.04 -11.76 -23.71
C TYR A 506 -36.58 -13.05 -23.07
N ASN A 507 -37.54 -12.95 -22.13
CA ASN A 507 -38.06 -14.10 -21.38
C ASN A 507 -39.58 -13.96 -21.12
N ASN A 508 -40.37 -14.90 -21.64
CA ASN A 508 -41.82 -14.94 -21.55
C ASN A 508 -42.30 -15.87 -20.41
N ASP A 509 -43.29 -15.42 -19.63
CA ASP A 509 -43.84 -16.21 -18.50
C ASP A 509 -44.75 -17.35 -18.97
N HIS A 510 -45.23 -17.30 -20.23
CA HIS A 510 -45.96 -18.41 -20.84
C HIS A 510 -45.07 -19.63 -21.12
N VAL A 511 -43.74 -19.49 -21.06
CA VAL A 511 -42.81 -20.61 -21.19
C VAL A 511 -42.56 -21.19 -19.79
N PRO A 512 -43.02 -22.43 -19.51
CA PRO A 512 -42.78 -23.06 -18.21
C PRO A 512 -41.28 -23.28 -17.98
N PRO A 513 -40.77 -23.20 -16.74
CA PRO A 513 -39.36 -23.50 -16.47
C PRO A 513 -39.04 -24.97 -16.76
N LEU A 514 -37.79 -25.25 -17.15
CA LEU A 514 -37.30 -26.60 -17.43
C LEU A 514 -37.25 -27.46 -16.14
N LEU A 515 -37.13 -26.80 -14.99
CA LEU A 515 -37.02 -27.41 -13.66
C LEU A 515 -38.17 -26.90 -12.78
N ALA A 516 -38.59 -27.71 -11.80
CA ALA A 516 -39.66 -27.35 -10.87
C ALA A 516 -39.28 -26.21 -9.91
N GLU A 517 -37.98 -25.95 -9.76
CA GLU A 517 -37.43 -24.86 -8.96
C GLU A 517 -37.28 -23.60 -9.83
N GLU A 518 -37.90 -22.50 -9.41
CA GLU A 518 -37.83 -21.21 -10.13
C GLU A 518 -36.56 -20.46 -9.69
N PHE A 519 -35.61 -20.32 -10.61
CA PHE A 519 -34.38 -19.56 -10.37
C PHE A 519 -34.63 -18.06 -10.65
N LEU A 520 -34.09 -17.20 -9.77
CA LEU A 520 -34.05 -15.75 -10.00
C LEU A 520 -33.19 -15.42 -11.24
N ASP A 521 -33.43 -14.28 -11.89
CA ASP A 521 -32.58 -13.83 -12.99
C ASP A 521 -31.48 -12.88 -12.49
N CYS A 522 -30.30 -12.94 -13.13
CA CYS A 522 -29.24 -11.93 -12.97
C CYS A 522 -29.03 -11.18 -14.30
N TRP A 523 -28.22 -10.12 -14.32
CA TRP A 523 -27.92 -9.39 -15.56
C TRP A 523 -27.02 -10.21 -16.49
N SER A 524 -26.01 -10.88 -15.94
CA SER A 524 -24.98 -11.58 -16.69
C SER A 524 -25.51 -12.83 -17.42
N LEU A 525 -26.43 -13.58 -16.82
CA LEU A 525 -26.90 -14.85 -17.38
C LEU A 525 -27.67 -14.67 -18.71
N PRO A 526 -28.69 -13.80 -18.81
CA PRO A 526 -29.37 -13.52 -20.08
C PRO A 526 -28.43 -12.98 -21.16
N LEU A 527 -27.46 -12.12 -20.79
CA LEU A 527 -26.46 -11.61 -21.74
C LEU A 527 -25.63 -12.73 -22.34
N VAL A 528 -25.13 -13.63 -21.50
CA VAL A 528 -24.33 -14.78 -21.92
C VAL A 528 -25.16 -15.74 -22.78
N THR A 529 -26.41 -16.02 -22.41
CA THR A 529 -27.32 -16.88 -23.17
C THR A 529 -27.70 -16.29 -24.53
N LEU A 530 -28.15 -15.03 -24.58
CA LEU A 530 -28.50 -14.34 -25.84
C LEU A 530 -27.31 -14.23 -26.78
N THR A 531 -26.12 -13.94 -26.25
CA THR A 531 -24.89 -13.90 -27.05
C THR A 531 -24.59 -15.28 -27.62
N THR A 532 -24.73 -16.34 -26.82
CA THR A 532 -24.53 -17.72 -27.27
C THR A 532 -25.48 -18.08 -28.41
N ILE A 533 -26.75 -17.68 -28.33
CA ILE A 533 -27.74 -17.88 -29.40
C ILE A 533 -27.32 -17.09 -30.65
N ALA A 534 -26.99 -15.80 -30.49
CA ALA A 534 -26.61 -14.93 -31.60
C ALA A 534 -25.38 -15.43 -32.38
N ILE A 535 -24.33 -15.89 -31.69
CA ILE A 535 -23.12 -16.41 -32.35
C ILE A 535 -23.31 -17.81 -32.94
N SER A 536 -24.39 -18.50 -32.59
CA SER A 536 -24.73 -19.82 -33.14
C SER A 536 -25.53 -19.75 -34.43
N LEU A 537 -26.00 -18.55 -34.83
CA LEU A 537 -26.76 -18.37 -36.06
C LEU A 537 -25.88 -18.64 -37.28
N PRO A 538 -26.37 -19.42 -38.26
CA PRO A 538 -25.64 -19.65 -39.50
C PRO A 538 -25.60 -18.39 -40.37
N ASN A 539 -24.63 -18.33 -41.28
CA ASN A 539 -24.50 -17.28 -42.31
C ASN A 539 -24.27 -15.84 -41.80
N ILE A 540 -23.85 -15.65 -40.55
CA ILE A 540 -23.38 -14.34 -40.05
C ILE A 540 -21.87 -14.21 -40.30
N GLN A 541 -21.43 -13.04 -40.74
CA GLN A 541 -20.01 -12.80 -41.00
C GLN A 541 -19.19 -12.82 -39.69
N ASN A 542 -18.08 -13.57 -39.67
CA ASN A 542 -17.25 -13.77 -38.47
C ASN A 542 -16.83 -12.46 -37.79
N HIS A 543 -16.49 -11.42 -38.57
CA HIS A 543 -16.06 -10.14 -38.01
C HIS A 543 -17.18 -9.43 -37.21
N ILE A 544 -18.45 -9.66 -37.55
CA ILE A 544 -19.62 -9.13 -36.82
C ILE A 544 -19.81 -9.89 -35.52
N VAL A 545 -19.66 -11.22 -35.56
CA VAL A 545 -19.70 -12.10 -34.38
C VAL A 545 -18.59 -11.75 -33.40
N ASP A 546 -17.36 -11.60 -33.89
CA ASP A 546 -16.20 -11.21 -33.07
C ASP A 546 -16.40 -9.84 -32.43
N SER A 547 -16.99 -8.89 -33.18
CA SER A 547 -17.33 -7.56 -32.67
C SER A 547 -18.35 -7.64 -31.52
N LEU A 548 -19.42 -8.41 -31.68
CA LEU A 548 -20.41 -8.64 -30.61
C LEU A 548 -19.77 -9.29 -29.38
N LEU A 549 -18.94 -10.33 -29.56
CA LEU A 549 -18.22 -11.00 -28.48
C LEU A 549 -17.29 -10.04 -27.72
N CYS A 550 -16.58 -9.15 -28.43
CA CYS A 550 -15.75 -8.13 -27.80
C CYS A 550 -16.59 -7.15 -26.97
N SER A 551 -17.67 -6.62 -27.54
CA SER A 551 -18.56 -5.67 -26.85
C SER A 551 -19.23 -6.27 -25.63
N VAL A 552 -19.74 -7.51 -25.73
CA VAL A 552 -20.35 -8.22 -24.60
C VAL A 552 -19.29 -8.58 -23.56
N SER A 553 -18.08 -8.96 -23.97
CA SER A 553 -16.98 -9.20 -23.01
C SER A 553 -16.62 -7.94 -22.22
N GLU A 554 -16.64 -6.76 -22.85
CA GLU A 554 -16.43 -5.47 -22.17
C GLU A 554 -17.61 -5.15 -21.23
N GLY A 555 -18.85 -5.35 -21.69
CA GLY A 555 -20.07 -5.12 -20.91
C GLY A 555 -20.21 -6.01 -19.68
N LEU A 556 -19.88 -7.30 -19.80
CA LEU A 556 -19.96 -8.27 -18.70
C LEU A 556 -19.03 -7.94 -17.53
N VAL A 557 -17.89 -7.27 -17.78
CA VAL A 557 -17.01 -6.78 -16.70
C VAL A 557 -17.75 -5.79 -15.81
N TYR A 558 -18.55 -4.90 -16.41
CA TYR A 558 -19.33 -3.92 -15.66
C TYR A 558 -20.63 -4.52 -15.10
N ALA A 559 -21.27 -5.46 -15.80
CA ALA A 559 -22.45 -6.17 -15.29
C ALA A 559 -22.11 -6.97 -14.03
N ALA A 560 -21.01 -7.73 -14.05
CA ALA A 560 -20.52 -8.45 -12.87
C ALA A 560 -20.21 -7.51 -11.71
N LEU A 561 -19.68 -6.31 -11.99
CA LEU A 561 -19.43 -5.31 -10.96
C LEU A 561 -20.72 -4.75 -10.34
N VAL A 562 -21.76 -4.53 -11.16
CA VAL A 562 -23.10 -4.12 -10.69
C VAL A 562 -23.69 -5.21 -9.80
N GLU A 563 -23.59 -6.47 -10.24
CA GLU A 563 -24.07 -7.65 -9.51
C GLU A 563 -23.36 -7.84 -8.17
N GLU A 564 -22.02 -7.80 -8.15
CA GLU A 564 -21.22 -7.93 -6.92
C GLU A 564 -21.52 -6.81 -5.92
N SER A 565 -21.80 -5.59 -6.42
CA SER A 565 -22.01 -4.41 -5.56
C SER A 565 -23.44 -4.25 -5.06
N LEU A 566 -24.45 -4.68 -5.84
CA LEU A 566 -25.87 -4.41 -5.55
C LEU A 566 -26.71 -5.67 -5.31
N ASN A 567 -26.29 -6.84 -5.84
CA ASN A 567 -27.03 -8.10 -5.82
C ASN A 567 -26.26 -9.20 -5.07
N ALA A 568 -25.64 -8.85 -3.93
CA ALA A 568 -24.75 -9.73 -3.16
C ALA A 568 -25.46 -10.76 -2.25
N MET A 569 -26.74 -11.08 -2.51
CA MET A 569 -27.49 -12.08 -1.72
C MET A 569 -27.12 -13.50 -2.17
N ASP A 570 -27.10 -14.46 -1.24
CA ASP A 570 -26.67 -15.85 -1.49
C ASP A 570 -27.38 -16.51 -2.68
N ASP A 571 -28.68 -16.23 -2.86
CA ASP A 571 -29.48 -16.79 -3.96
C ASP A 571 -28.93 -16.39 -5.35
N TYR A 572 -28.42 -15.16 -5.50
CA TYR A 572 -27.88 -14.65 -6.78
C TYR A 572 -26.46 -15.13 -7.06
N LEU A 573 -25.67 -15.48 -6.03
CA LEU A 573 -24.28 -15.92 -6.19
C LEU A 573 -24.18 -17.19 -7.06
N SER A 574 -25.13 -18.11 -6.88
CA SER A 574 -25.19 -19.35 -7.66
C SER A 574 -25.41 -19.09 -9.16
N ILE A 575 -26.30 -18.14 -9.48
CA ILE A 575 -26.69 -17.76 -10.84
C ILE A 575 -25.57 -16.95 -11.51
N GLN A 576 -24.95 -16.00 -10.79
CA GLN A 576 -23.79 -15.23 -11.26
C GLN A 576 -22.60 -16.16 -11.59
N LYS A 577 -22.36 -17.17 -10.74
CA LYS A 577 -21.32 -18.18 -10.99
C LYS A 577 -21.65 -19.07 -12.18
N ALA A 578 -22.92 -19.43 -12.39
CA ALA A 578 -23.37 -20.13 -13.59
C ALA A 578 -23.10 -19.30 -14.87
N ALA A 579 -23.40 -17.99 -14.84
CA ALA A 579 -23.10 -17.07 -15.94
C ALA A 579 -21.58 -16.98 -16.21
N GLU A 580 -20.76 -16.85 -15.18
CA GLU A 580 -19.28 -16.77 -15.30
C GLU A 580 -18.70 -18.04 -15.94
N LEU A 581 -19.12 -19.23 -15.47
CA LEU A 581 -18.65 -20.50 -16.00
C LEU A 581 -19.08 -20.69 -17.46
N SER A 582 -20.33 -20.32 -17.77
CA SER A 582 -20.87 -20.43 -19.14
C SER A 582 -20.16 -19.48 -20.10
N TRP A 583 -19.87 -18.24 -19.66
CA TRP A 583 -19.11 -17.28 -20.47
C TRP A 583 -17.66 -17.73 -20.71
N ARG A 584 -17.02 -18.30 -19.69
CA ARG A 584 -15.66 -18.85 -19.79
C ARG A 584 -15.61 -20.00 -20.79
N GLU A 585 -16.61 -20.88 -20.75
CA GLU A 585 -16.73 -21.99 -21.70
C GLU A 585 -16.95 -21.49 -23.14
N LEU A 586 -17.86 -20.52 -23.31
CA LEU A 586 -18.18 -19.90 -24.59
C LEU A 586 -16.92 -19.28 -25.23
N LYS A 587 -16.24 -18.40 -24.49
CA LYS A 587 -15.11 -17.61 -24.99
C LYS A 587 -13.87 -18.46 -25.28
N ALA A 588 -13.59 -19.47 -24.45
CA ALA A 588 -12.39 -20.29 -24.61
C ALA A 588 -12.56 -21.44 -25.61
N HIS A 589 -13.76 -22.02 -25.69
CA HIS A 589 -13.95 -23.28 -26.41
C HIS A 589 -15.03 -23.25 -27.48
N HIS A 590 -15.77 -22.15 -27.64
CA HIS A 590 -16.96 -22.07 -28.50
C HIS A 590 -17.93 -23.23 -28.20
N LYS A 591 -18.15 -23.47 -26.90
CA LYS A 591 -18.99 -24.52 -26.35
C LYS A 591 -20.03 -23.94 -25.40
N TRP A 592 -21.09 -24.71 -25.20
CA TRP A 592 -22.12 -24.48 -24.18
C TRP A 592 -22.49 -25.80 -23.52
N LEU A 593 -22.34 -25.90 -22.20
CA LEU A 593 -22.66 -27.10 -21.41
C LEU A 593 -21.93 -28.36 -21.95
N GLY A 594 -20.68 -28.22 -22.36
CA GLY A 594 -19.83 -29.26 -22.93
C GLY A 594 -19.98 -29.48 -24.43
N ASN A 595 -21.00 -28.90 -25.08
CA ASN A 595 -21.35 -29.14 -26.48
C ASN A 595 -20.85 -28.03 -27.42
N LYS A 596 -20.35 -28.38 -28.61
CA LYS A 596 -19.95 -27.40 -29.64
C LYS A 596 -21.18 -26.71 -30.24
N LEU A 597 -21.14 -25.38 -30.36
CA LEU A 597 -22.28 -24.54 -30.81
C LEU A 597 -22.85 -24.90 -32.17
N HIS A 598 -21.99 -25.21 -33.15
CA HIS A 598 -22.45 -25.56 -34.49
C HIS A 598 -23.30 -26.85 -34.55
N LYS A 599 -23.29 -27.68 -33.49
CA LYS A 599 -24.17 -28.86 -33.37
C LYS A 599 -25.52 -28.58 -32.68
N LEU A 600 -25.64 -27.46 -31.95
CA LEU A 600 -26.79 -27.18 -31.08
C LEU A 600 -28.02 -26.73 -31.88
N LEU A 601 -27.92 -25.66 -32.68
CA LEU A 601 -29.10 -25.08 -33.34
C LEU A 601 -29.71 -25.97 -34.44
N LEU A 602 -28.89 -26.57 -35.30
CA LEU A 602 -29.37 -27.38 -36.43
C LEU A 602 -30.12 -28.65 -36.00
N LYS A 603 -29.75 -29.24 -34.86
CA LYS A 603 -30.40 -30.44 -34.32
C LYS A 603 -31.57 -30.10 -33.37
N GLN A 604 -31.47 -29.03 -32.58
CA GLN A 604 -32.51 -28.69 -31.60
C GLN A 604 -33.68 -27.92 -32.21
N ILE A 605 -33.47 -27.06 -33.21
CA ILE A 605 -34.61 -26.41 -33.91
C ILE A 605 -35.47 -27.46 -34.62
N GLN A 606 -34.86 -28.49 -35.22
CA GLN A 606 -35.58 -29.62 -35.81
C GLN A 606 -36.18 -30.58 -34.78
N GLN A 607 -35.52 -30.81 -33.64
CA GLN A 607 -36.05 -31.69 -32.58
C GLN A 607 -37.16 -31.05 -31.76
N MET A 608 -37.14 -29.74 -31.47
CA MET A 608 -38.18 -29.07 -30.67
C MET A 608 -39.53 -28.99 -31.39
N ARG A 609 -39.56 -28.98 -32.75
CA ARG A 609 -40.79 -29.19 -33.54
C ARG A 609 -41.48 -30.55 -33.26
N PHE A 610 -40.75 -31.56 -32.77
CA PHE A 610 -41.27 -32.91 -32.50
C PHE A 610 -41.66 -33.16 -31.03
N PHE A 611 -41.34 -32.26 -30.10
CA PHE A 611 -41.44 -32.50 -28.65
C PHE A 611 -42.68 -31.91 -27.97
N ASN A 612 -43.54 -31.21 -28.71
CA ASN A 612 -44.77 -30.59 -28.19
C ASN A 612 -45.85 -31.61 -27.72
N GLY A 613 -45.59 -32.92 -27.81
CA GLY A 613 -46.57 -33.98 -27.53
C GLY A 613 -46.23 -35.01 -26.45
N SER A 614 -45.01 -35.05 -25.89
CA SER A 614 -44.70 -36.07 -24.88
C SER A 614 -43.62 -35.64 -23.90
N GLY A 615 -44.01 -35.35 -22.65
CA GLY A 615 -43.13 -34.99 -21.51
C GLY A 615 -42.16 -36.09 -21.05
N ILE A 616 -41.88 -37.10 -21.88
CA ILE A 616 -41.19 -38.33 -21.50
C ILE A 616 -39.67 -38.26 -21.76
N ARG A 617 -39.15 -37.29 -22.54
CA ARG A 617 -37.69 -37.10 -22.74
C ARG A 617 -37.06 -35.86 -22.09
N LEU A 618 -37.84 -34.96 -21.50
CA LEU A 618 -37.28 -33.90 -20.62
C LEU A 618 -36.48 -34.52 -19.46
N LYS A 619 -36.95 -35.67 -18.96
CA LYS A 619 -36.24 -36.52 -18.00
C LYS A 619 -34.90 -37.05 -18.51
N THR A 620 -34.72 -37.19 -19.83
CA THR A 620 -33.49 -37.71 -20.43
C THR A 620 -32.39 -36.65 -20.51
N TRP A 621 -32.74 -35.37 -20.66
CA TRP A 621 -31.74 -34.30 -20.57
C TRP A 621 -31.27 -34.10 -19.12
N SER A 622 -32.19 -34.17 -18.15
CA SER A 622 -31.85 -34.18 -16.73
C SER A 622 -31.09 -35.45 -16.30
N LEU A 623 -31.42 -36.64 -16.84
CA LEU A 623 -30.67 -37.88 -16.57
C LEU A 623 -29.31 -37.94 -17.31
N SER A 624 -29.15 -37.31 -18.48
CA SER A 624 -27.86 -37.32 -19.20
C SER A 624 -26.78 -36.44 -18.55
N MET A 625 -27.18 -35.53 -17.66
CA MET A 625 -26.27 -34.79 -16.78
C MET A 625 -25.92 -35.55 -15.50
N ASP A 626 -26.53 -36.72 -15.26
CA ASP A 626 -26.26 -37.58 -14.11
C ASP A 626 -25.16 -38.59 -14.47
N ILE A 627 -23.96 -38.08 -14.73
CA ILE A 627 -22.73 -38.88 -14.69
C ILE A 627 -21.92 -38.40 -13.48
N GLY A 628 -22.19 -39.05 -12.34
CA GLY A 628 -21.20 -39.34 -11.29
C GLY A 628 -20.44 -38.13 -10.75
N GLY A 629 -21.13 -37.25 -10.03
CA GLY A 629 -20.47 -36.24 -9.22
C GLY A 629 -21.48 -35.42 -8.44
N ARG A 630 -21.72 -35.79 -7.19
CA ARG A 630 -22.47 -34.97 -6.22
C ARG A 630 -21.61 -33.74 -5.85
N GLY A 631 -21.55 -32.77 -6.75
CA GLY A 631 -20.79 -31.53 -6.59
C GLY A 631 -21.51 -30.34 -7.22
N ASP A 632 -21.16 -29.14 -6.77
CA ASP A 632 -21.76 -27.85 -7.13
C ASP A 632 -21.90 -27.59 -8.65
N ASP A 633 -21.10 -28.27 -9.49
CA ASP A 633 -21.09 -28.14 -10.94
C ASP A 633 -22.41 -28.53 -11.63
N SER A 634 -23.22 -29.42 -11.03
CA SER A 634 -24.50 -29.84 -11.62
C SER A 634 -25.58 -28.74 -11.52
N ILE A 635 -25.55 -27.96 -10.45
CA ILE A 635 -26.50 -26.85 -10.21
C ILE A 635 -26.25 -25.74 -11.23
N TYR A 636 -24.99 -25.36 -11.46
CA TYR A 636 -24.67 -24.30 -12.41
C TYR A 636 -25.05 -24.66 -13.85
N LYS A 637 -24.81 -25.91 -14.26
CA LYS A 637 -25.24 -26.41 -15.58
C LYS A 637 -26.76 -26.39 -15.73
N SER A 638 -27.48 -26.72 -14.66
CA SER A 638 -28.94 -26.72 -14.62
C SER A 638 -29.51 -25.31 -14.79
N ILE A 639 -28.94 -24.31 -14.07
CA ILE A 639 -29.31 -22.89 -14.20
C ILE A 639 -29.11 -22.40 -15.64
N SER A 640 -27.93 -22.65 -16.22
CA SER A 640 -27.61 -22.24 -17.59
C SER A 640 -28.48 -22.93 -18.63
N ALA A 641 -28.80 -24.22 -18.45
CA ALA A 641 -29.71 -24.96 -19.33
C ALA A 641 -31.13 -24.38 -19.29
N ASN A 642 -31.62 -24.06 -18.10
CA ASN A 642 -32.94 -23.46 -17.92
C ASN A 642 -33.03 -22.09 -18.60
N SER A 643 -32.00 -21.23 -18.44
CA SER A 643 -31.93 -19.93 -19.13
C SER A 643 -31.94 -20.09 -20.66
N MET A 644 -31.10 -20.99 -21.19
CA MET A 644 -31.05 -21.29 -22.64
C MET A 644 -32.40 -21.74 -23.19
N TYR A 645 -33.06 -22.68 -22.50
CA TYR A 645 -34.37 -23.18 -22.89
C TYR A 645 -35.42 -22.07 -22.92
N ARG A 646 -35.57 -21.32 -21.82
CA ARG A 646 -36.60 -20.27 -21.71
C ARG A 646 -36.44 -19.16 -22.75
N ILE A 647 -35.21 -18.70 -22.96
CA ILE A 647 -34.92 -17.63 -23.92
C ILE A 647 -35.14 -18.13 -25.35
N THR A 648 -34.70 -19.35 -25.68
CA THR A 648 -34.89 -19.93 -27.02
C THR A 648 -36.37 -20.11 -27.34
N GLU A 649 -37.15 -20.72 -26.46
CA GLU A 649 -38.59 -20.89 -26.62
C GLU A 649 -39.32 -19.54 -26.75
N THR A 650 -38.90 -18.55 -25.95
CA THR A 650 -39.45 -17.18 -26.06
C THR A 650 -39.21 -16.59 -27.45
N ILE A 651 -38.00 -16.70 -27.99
CA ILE A 651 -37.67 -16.25 -29.34
C ILE A 651 -38.52 -17.00 -30.38
N MET A 652 -38.70 -18.32 -30.23
CA MET A 652 -39.54 -19.11 -31.15
C MET A 652 -41.00 -18.69 -31.15
N LEU A 653 -41.57 -18.33 -29.98
CA LEU A 653 -42.94 -17.83 -29.87
C LEU A 653 -43.14 -16.50 -30.62
N TYR A 654 -42.18 -15.57 -30.50
CA TYR A 654 -42.26 -14.28 -31.19
C TYR A 654 -42.17 -14.39 -32.71
N HIS A 655 -41.43 -15.37 -33.25
CA HIS A 655 -41.21 -15.54 -34.69
C HIS A 655 -42.14 -16.54 -35.40
N HIS A 656 -43.21 -17.00 -34.74
CA HIS A 656 -44.26 -17.87 -35.33
C HIS A 656 -43.70 -18.99 -36.21
N ALA A 657 -43.08 -20.03 -35.63
CA ALA A 657 -42.70 -21.31 -36.27
C ALA A 657 -41.87 -21.28 -37.60
N ASN A 658 -41.61 -20.13 -38.21
CA ASN A 658 -40.97 -19.94 -39.52
C ASN A 658 -39.62 -19.20 -39.39
N ILE A 659 -38.78 -19.62 -38.44
CA ILE A 659 -37.37 -19.17 -38.35
C ILE A 659 -36.59 -19.46 -39.65
N GLU A 660 -37.05 -20.41 -40.46
CA GLU A 660 -36.50 -20.73 -41.79
C GLU A 660 -36.75 -19.63 -42.85
N GLU A 661 -37.78 -18.78 -42.69
CA GLU A 661 -38.07 -17.63 -43.56
C GLU A 661 -37.55 -16.29 -42.99
N VAL A 662 -37.20 -16.25 -41.70
CA VAL A 662 -36.57 -15.07 -41.09
C VAL A 662 -35.14 -14.93 -41.60
N ILE A 663 -34.83 -13.76 -42.16
CA ILE A 663 -33.47 -13.41 -42.59
C ILE A 663 -32.56 -13.48 -41.36
N GLN A 664 -31.59 -14.40 -41.35
CA GLN A 664 -30.72 -14.66 -40.18
C GLN A 664 -30.02 -13.39 -39.68
N GLU A 665 -29.70 -12.47 -40.58
CA GLU A 665 -29.14 -11.15 -40.25
C GLU A 665 -30.12 -10.28 -39.44
N GLU A 666 -31.42 -10.35 -39.73
CA GLU A 666 -32.46 -9.61 -39.00
C GLU A 666 -32.62 -10.16 -37.57
N LEU A 667 -32.64 -11.49 -37.42
CA LEU A 667 -32.65 -12.13 -36.09
C LEU A 667 -31.39 -11.78 -35.29
N PHE A 668 -30.22 -11.77 -35.93
CA PHE A 668 -28.96 -11.38 -35.29
C PHE A 668 -29.00 -9.92 -34.80
N GLU A 669 -29.55 -9.00 -35.60
CA GLU A 669 -29.71 -7.60 -35.21
C GLU A 669 -30.71 -7.43 -34.07
N GLN A 670 -31.81 -8.17 -34.06
CA GLN A 670 -32.77 -8.17 -32.95
C GLN A 670 -32.15 -8.69 -31.65
N LEU A 671 -31.40 -9.80 -31.70
CA LEU A 671 -30.66 -10.33 -30.55
C LEU A 671 -29.62 -9.33 -30.06
N SER A 672 -28.87 -8.72 -30.98
CA SER A 672 -27.88 -7.67 -30.66
C SER A 672 -28.53 -6.46 -29.99
N SER A 673 -29.73 -6.06 -30.46
CA SER A 673 -30.51 -4.98 -29.84
C SER A 673 -30.98 -5.36 -28.44
N MET A 674 -31.48 -6.59 -28.22
CA MET A 674 -31.88 -7.04 -26.89
C MET A 674 -30.70 -7.10 -25.90
N ILE A 675 -29.55 -7.62 -26.34
CA ILE A 675 -28.31 -7.62 -25.57
C ILE A 675 -27.93 -6.18 -25.20
N SER A 676 -28.02 -5.25 -26.16
CA SER A 676 -27.73 -3.85 -25.91
C SER A 676 -28.71 -3.21 -24.92
N ASP A 677 -30.00 -3.51 -24.98
CA ASP A 677 -31.00 -2.98 -24.04
C ASP A 677 -30.76 -3.49 -22.61
N ILE A 678 -30.45 -4.77 -22.46
CA ILE A 678 -30.12 -5.38 -21.16
C ILE A 678 -28.84 -4.78 -20.58
N LEU A 679 -27.79 -4.61 -21.41
CA LEU A 679 -26.57 -3.91 -21.00
C LEU A 679 -26.86 -2.46 -20.61
N ALA A 680 -27.59 -1.71 -21.45
CA ALA A 680 -27.94 -0.33 -21.16
C ALA A 680 -28.67 -0.21 -19.82
N ALA A 681 -29.69 -1.04 -19.58
CA ALA A 681 -30.43 -1.08 -18.32
C ALA A 681 -29.51 -1.40 -17.13
N CYS A 682 -28.69 -2.45 -17.23
CA CYS A 682 -27.73 -2.83 -16.19
C CYS A 682 -26.79 -1.66 -15.83
N LEU A 683 -26.20 -1.01 -16.84
CA LEU A 683 -25.19 0.03 -16.70
C LEU A 683 -25.74 1.36 -16.17
N THR A 684 -27.05 1.57 -16.17
CA THR A 684 -27.67 2.71 -15.45
C THR A 684 -27.38 2.70 -13.95
N ASN A 685 -27.02 1.53 -13.40
CA ASN A 685 -26.63 1.38 -12.00
C ASN A 685 -25.16 1.78 -11.69
N LEU A 686 -24.33 2.02 -12.71
CA LEU A 686 -22.90 2.37 -12.53
C LEU A 686 -22.67 3.58 -11.61
N PRO A 687 -23.42 4.69 -11.70
CA PRO A 687 -23.26 5.81 -10.77
C PRO A 687 -23.42 5.41 -9.30
N ARG A 688 -24.37 4.52 -9.01
CA ARG A 688 -24.63 3.99 -7.65
C ARG A 688 -23.50 3.08 -7.19
N VAL A 689 -23.01 2.20 -8.07
CA VAL A 689 -21.85 1.34 -7.81
C VAL A 689 -20.62 2.17 -7.46
N ILE A 690 -20.33 3.22 -8.24
CA ILE A 690 -19.19 4.13 -8.00
C ILE A 690 -19.36 4.83 -6.64
N ALA A 691 -20.56 5.31 -6.30
CA ALA A 691 -20.83 5.96 -5.02
C ALA A 691 -20.60 5.00 -3.83
N ILE A 692 -21.11 3.77 -3.89
CA ILE A 692 -20.90 2.76 -2.84
C ILE A 692 -19.40 2.45 -2.69
N LYS A 693 -18.69 2.30 -3.81
CA LYS A 693 -17.25 1.95 -3.83
C LYS A 693 -16.35 3.06 -3.28
N CYS A 694 -16.82 4.30 -3.20
CA CYS A 694 -16.11 5.41 -2.54
C CYS A 694 -16.02 5.22 -1.02
N HIS A 695 -16.88 4.41 -0.41
CA HIS A 695 -16.91 4.20 1.03
C HIS A 695 -16.35 2.81 1.41
N THR A 696 -15.60 2.77 2.52
CA THR A 696 -15.27 1.53 3.21
C THR A 696 -15.02 1.81 4.70
N SER A 697 -15.48 0.90 5.54
CA SER A 697 -15.30 0.95 7.00
C SER A 697 -13.84 0.74 7.42
N VAL A 698 -13.02 0.09 6.60
CA VAL A 698 -11.63 -0.21 6.94
C VAL A 698 -10.73 0.97 6.55
N ILE A 699 -10.23 1.70 7.55
CA ILE A 699 -9.44 2.93 7.36
C ILE A 699 -8.22 2.73 6.44
N GLU A 700 -7.53 1.61 6.52
CA GLU A 700 -6.37 1.28 5.67
C GLU A 700 -6.75 1.03 4.20
N LYS A 701 -8.02 0.67 3.92
CA LYS A 701 -8.51 0.38 2.56
C LYS A 701 -9.15 1.59 1.89
N ARG A 702 -9.48 2.66 2.63
CA ARG A 702 -10.20 3.86 2.13
C ARG A 702 -9.57 4.46 0.89
N GLU A 703 -8.28 4.79 0.94
CA GLU A 703 -7.60 5.43 -0.19
C GLU A 703 -7.63 4.53 -1.44
N LYS A 704 -7.40 3.21 -1.27
CA LYS A 704 -7.43 2.24 -2.37
C LYS A 704 -8.85 2.09 -2.95
N SER A 705 -9.87 2.10 -2.10
CA SER A 705 -11.28 1.99 -2.51
C SER A 705 -11.70 3.20 -3.35
N VAL A 706 -11.44 4.42 -2.85
CA VAL A 706 -11.76 5.65 -3.58
C VAL A 706 -10.93 5.76 -4.86
N TYR A 707 -9.67 5.33 -4.85
CA TYR A 707 -8.85 5.28 -6.06
C TYR A 707 -9.48 4.36 -7.12
N ALA A 708 -9.99 3.19 -6.72
CA ALA A 708 -10.68 2.28 -7.62
C ALA A 708 -12.00 2.87 -8.15
N ALA A 709 -12.75 3.58 -7.30
CA ALA A 709 -13.97 4.29 -7.70
C ALA A 709 -13.67 5.43 -8.70
N ALA A 710 -12.61 6.21 -8.46
CA ALA A 710 -12.18 7.28 -9.35
C ALA A 710 -11.71 6.76 -10.72
N ARG A 711 -11.04 5.60 -10.74
CA ARG A 711 -10.67 4.94 -11.98
C ARG A 711 -11.91 4.46 -12.74
N LEU A 712 -12.82 3.77 -12.06
CA LEU A 712 -14.07 3.30 -12.65
C LEU A 712 -14.89 4.45 -13.23
N LEU A 713 -15.04 5.56 -12.50
CA LEU A 713 -15.69 6.77 -12.98
C LEU A 713 -15.09 7.27 -14.30
N GLY A 714 -13.77 7.31 -14.40
CA GLY A 714 -13.10 7.70 -15.65
C GLY A 714 -13.41 6.72 -16.78
N GLU A 715 -13.23 5.42 -16.55
CA GLU A 715 -13.48 4.35 -17.56
C GLU A 715 -14.94 4.37 -18.07
N THR A 716 -15.91 4.70 -17.21
CA THR A 716 -17.35 4.67 -17.55
C THR A 716 -17.98 6.04 -17.83
N THR A 717 -17.19 7.12 -17.89
CA THR A 717 -17.73 8.50 -18.04
C THR A 717 -18.66 8.63 -19.26
N HIS A 718 -18.22 8.14 -20.41
CA HIS A 718 -19.01 8.21 -21.65
C HIS A 718 -20.23 7.29 -21.63
N ILE A 719 -20.13 6.11 -21.01
CA ILE A 719 -21.27 5.20 -20.82
C ILE A 719 -22.35 5.91 -20.01
N ILE A 720 -21.97 6.50 -18.87
CA ILE A 720 -22.91 7.21 -17.99
C ILE A 720 -23.57 8.37 -18.74
N ASN A 721 -22.80 9.21 -19.44
CA ASN A 721 -23.34 10.32 -20.23
C ASN A 721 -24.30 9.84 -21.32
N SER A 722 -23.94 8.78 -22.06
CA SER A 722 -24.79 8.26 -23.16
C SER A 722 -26.12 7.69 -22.68
N LEU A 723 -26.16 7.25 -21.41
CA LEU A 723 -27.37 6.73 -20.80
C LEU A 723 -28.16 7.84 -20.10
N GLU A 724 -27.54 8.99 -19.76
CA GLU A 724 -28.08 10.03 -18.87
C GLU A 724 -29.42 10.59 -19.33
N ASP A 725 -29.55 10.80 -20.64
CA ASP A 725 -30.74 11.37 -21.27
C ASP A 725 -31.87 10.36 -21.52
N ARG A 726 -31.64 9.06 -21.24
CA ARG A 726 -32.66 8.02 -21.45
C ARG A 726 -33.65 7.99 -20.30
N GLU A 727 -34.94 7.94 -20.63
CA GLU A 727 -36.03 7.81 -19.66
C GLU A 727 -36.00 6.44 -18.96
N LEU A 728 -35.88 6.45 -17.64
CA LEU A 728 -35.86 5.24 -16.82
C LEU A 728 -37.28 4.80 -16.44
N PRO A 729 -37.49 3.49 -16.21
CA PRO A 729 -38.75 3.01 -15.65
C PRO A 729 -39.02 3.63 -14.28
N ASN A 730 -40.29 3.86 -13.95
CA ASN A 730 -40.72 4.42 -12.67
C ASN A 730 -40.62 3.39 -11.53
N LEU A 731 -39.40 2.94 -11.26
CA LEU A 731 -39.03 1.99 -10.22
C LEU A 731 -38.30 2.72 -9.09
N LYS A 732 -38.37 2.18 -7.87
CA LYS A 732 -37.56 2.73 -6.77
C LYS A 732 -36.07 2.56 -7.09
N PRO A 733 -35.18 3.48 -6.66
CA PRO A 733 -33.74 3.37 -6.92
C PRO A 733 -33.09 2.04 -6.48
N LYS A 734 -33.67 1.39 -5.45
CA LYS A 734 -33.22 0.07 -4.98
C LYS A 734 -33.64 -1.08 -5.90
N GLU A 735 -34.76 -0.93 -6.60
CA GLU A 735 -35.33 -1.94 -7.50
C GLU A 735 -34.64 -1.96 -8.86
N LEU A 736 -34.07 -0.82 -9.30
CA LEU A 736 -33.32 -0.70 -10.56
C LEU A 736 -32.09 -1.64 -10.65
N ALA A 737 -31.62 -2.17 -9.52
CA ALA A 737 -30.51 -3.12 -9.48
C ALA A 737 -30.89 -4.54 -9.94
N PHE A 738 -32.18 -4.86 -9.96
CA PHE A 738 -32.68 -6.22 -10.19
C PHE A 738 -33.40 -6.34 -11.52
N ILE A 739 -32.88 -7.17 -12.42
CA ILE A 739 -33.44 -7.37 -13.77
C ILE A 739 -34.91 -7.83 -13.72
N ASP A 740 -35.30 -8.61 -12.71
CA ASP A 740 -36.68 -9.07 -12.52
C ASP A 740 -37.66 -7.91 -12.32
N LYS A 741 -37.23 -6.83 -11.65
CA LYS A 741 -38.06 -5.63 -11.45
C LYS A 741 -38.24 -4.84 -12.74
N TRP A 742 -37.20 -4.76 -13.56
CA TRP A 742 -37.31 -4.19 -14.90
C TRP A 742 -38.24 -5.02 -15.79
N ARG A 743 -38.12 -6.36 -15.75
CA ARG A 743 -39.00 -7.27 -16.49
C ARG A 743 -40.46 -7.10 -16.08
N ALA A 744 -40.74 -7.03 -14.78
CA ALA A 744 -42.09 -6.81 -14.25
C ALA A 744 -42.69 -5.48 -14.73
N TYR A 745 -41.89 -4.41 -14.74
CA TYR A 745 -42.33 -3.10 -15.24
C TYR A 745 -42.76 -3.11 -16.71
N PHE A 746 -41.98 -3.74 -17.59
CA PHE A 746 -42.31 -3.81 -19.02
C PHE A 746 -43.49 -4.75 -19.34
N LYS A 747 -43.82 -5.68 -18.45
CA LYS A 747 -44.97 -6.60 -18.60
C LYS A 747 -46.28 -5.97 -18.14
N HIS A 748 -46.23 -5.17 -17.07
CA HIS A 748 -47.37 -4.47 -16.51
C HIS A 748 -47.00 -3.00 -16.28
N PRO A 749 -46.93 -2.17 -17.35
CA PRO A 749 -46.84 -0.73 -17.15
C PRO A 749 -48.12 -0.32 -16.40
N PHE A 750 -48.00 -0.01 -15.10
CA PHE A 750 -49.14 0.48 -14.33
C PHE A 750 -49.76 1.68 -15.06
N PRO A 751 -51.10 1.82 -15.05
CA PRO A 751 -51.79 2.91 -15.73
C PRO A 751 -51.41 4.30 -15.20
#